data_AF-A0A818M363-F1
#
_entry.id   AF-A0A818M363-F1
#
_cell.length_a   1.000
_cell.length_b   1.000
_cell.length_c   1.000
_cell.angle_alpha   90.00
_cell.angle_beta   90.00
_cell.angle_gamma   90.00
#
_symmetry.space_group_name_H-M   'P 1'
#
loop_
_entity.id
_entity.type
_entity.pdbx_description
1 polymer ?
#
loop_
_entity_poly.entity_id
_entity_poly.type
_entity_poly.pdbx_seq_one_letter_code
_entity_poly.pdbx_strand_id
1 'polypeptide(L)'
;MSTLVTVRQTTTTTTTTTNTNMNTNNNGNNNIDNQTTVRSYGITQPISIKGPDPSDRLATENLEETLRSYDYFESDAELAHRVEVMAKLNTLVRKWIRDVSLAKNVPPEIVDTVGGRVHTFGSYRLGVHSKGGDIDTLLIAPRHIDRTDFFTTFVEFLRRQPEVCDLRAIEEAYVPVIKLTFDGIELDMLFARLALATIPDTLDLKDDKILLNLDQRCVRSLNGCRVTDEILDLVPNRETFKSTLRAIKLWAKKCGLYSNALGFFGGVTWAMLVARICQLYPNAIAATLVHKFFLVYSHWEWPTPVLLKPVHDARYGFSVWDPMTNPFDRHHLMPIITPAYPQQNSTHNVTQSTQKIIVQEIKRGLDIVNDIMSSKLEWKQLFTGIPFFQRYRHYIILLLSSSDQNQFLEWNGLVEAKIRFLIGNLERNLYIDIAHVSSDKYTPDESVFENQQQNNKTSIDNDNLNKNNQKKTSETNGCCSPESSSTNVTQQSTTSPSNPTNTSSTFSGMWVVGLQFKNVNKVQLDLTEEIRIFLNVVYKASANNNNLNRENINLDARYIRRRDLHTVLPKHILATLNHNSRLSKTNLVDEKSEININSSLKRPQLNSTSSDTTIEIDSDVEAKRLKLESINESSPKTSETNQATD
;
A
#
# COMPACT_ATOMS: atom_id res chain seq x y z
N MET A 1 24.20 8.56 25.43
CA MET A 1 23.18 9.10 24.50
C MET A 1 21.92 8.23 24.47
N SER A 2 21.32 7.94 25.64
CA SER A 2 20.03 7.23 25.74
C SER A 2 19.13 8.01 26.69
N THR A 3 18.42 9.00 26.15
CA THR A 3 17.23 9.53 26.81
C THR A 3 16.07 9.21 25.87
N LEU A 4 15.29 8.23 26.30
CA LEU A 4 14.23 7.55 25.57
C LEU A 4 13.21 8.53 24.99
N VAL A 5 13.00 8.47 23.67
CA VAL A 5 11.81 9.03 23.03
C VAL A 5 10.64 8.10 23.35
N THR A 6 10.13 8.15 24.58
CA THR A 6 8.84 7.55 24.90
C THR A 6 7.78 8.62 24.63
N VAL A 7 7.22 8.61 23.42
CA VAL A 7 6.03 9.43 23.11
C VAL A 7 4.83 8.79 23.82
N ARG A 8 4.64 9.09 25.11
CA ARG A 8 3.42 8.70 25.82
C ARG A 8 2.26 9.55 25.31
N GLN A 9 1.46 8.98 24.43
CA GLN A 9 0.16 9.55 24.08
C GLN A 9 -0.79 9.29 25.26
N THR A 10 -1.02 10.30 26.10
CA THR A 10 -2.09 10.23 27.11
C THR A 10 -3.31 10.93 26.55
N THR A 11 -4.39 10.19 26.36
CA THR A 11 -5.72 10.73 26.01
C THR A 11 -6.29 11.43 27.23
N THR A 12 -6.15 12.76 27.30
CA THR A 12 -6.87 13.56 28.29
C THR A 12 -8.25 13.90 27.73
N THR A 13 -9.29 13.27 28.27
CA THR A 13 -10.69 13.62 28.00
C THR A 13 -10.95 15.03 28.51
N THR A 14 -11.01 16.02 27.63
CA THR A 14 -11.38 17.39 28.03
C THR A 14 -12.90 17.51 27.94
N THR A 15 -13.57 17.54 29.09
CA THR A 15 -15.00 17.80 29.22
C THR A 15 -15.25 19.29 28.96
N THR A 16 -15.96 19.62 27.89
CA THR A 16 -16.33 21.01 27.58
C THR A 16 -17.48 21.45 28.51
N THR A 17 -17.17 22.22 29.55
CA THR A 17 -18.18 22.94 30.33
C THR A 17 -18.47 24.28 29.64
N THR A 18 -19.70 24.45 29.16
CA THR A 18 -20.22 25.70 28.62
C THR A 18 -20.45 26.71 29.75
N ASN A 19 -19.64 27.77 29.82
CA ASN A 19 -19.92 28.93 30.65
C ASN A 19 -20.50 30.07 29.80
N THR A 20 -21.79 30.30 29.97
CA THR A 20 -22.50 31.55 29.70
C THR A 20 -22.04 32.62 30.70
N ASN A 21 -21.42 33.71 30.23
CA ASN A 21 -21.15 34.89 31.06
C ASN A 21 -22.14 36.02 30.73
N MET A 22 -22.93 36.42 31.74
CA MET A 22 -23.58 37.72 31.80
C MET A 22 -22.56 38.80 32.20
N ASN A 23 -22.69 39.96 31.57
CA ASN A 23 -21.96 41.20 31.83
C ASN A 23 -22.05 41.68 33.28
N THR A 24 -20.93 42.07 33.87
CA THR A 24 -20.85 43.24 34.76
C THR A 24 -19.50 43.95 34.60
N ASN A 25 -19.58 45.29 34.51
CA ASN A 25 -18.48 46.23 34.35
C ASN A 25 -17.55 46.24 35.57
N ASN A 26 -16.23 46.32 35.34
CA ASN A 26 -15.37 47.20 36.16
C ASN A 26 -14.05 47.57 35.46
N ASN A 27 -13.72 48.86 35.57
CA ASN A 27 -12.51 49.52 35.06
C ASN A 27 -11.24 49.07 35.77
N GLY A 28 -10.12 48.94 35.04
CA GLY A 28 -8.78 49.03 35.62
C GLY A 28 -7.67 48.32 34.84
N ASN A 29 -6.74 49.11 34.29
CA ASN A 29 -5.41 48.77 33.79
C ASN A 29 -5.28 47.86 32.54
N ASN A 30 -5.09 48.54 31.40
CA ASN A 30 -4.55 47.98 30.17
C ASN A 30 -3.06 47.62 30.32
N ASN A 31 -2.78 46.38 30.72
CA ASN A 31 -1.58 45.67 30.26
C ASN A 31 -2.03 44.72 29.15
N ILE A 32 -1.83 45.13 27.91
CA ILE A 32 -2.03 44.27 26.74
C ILE A 32 -0.82 43.33 26.69
N ASP A 33 -0.88 42.26 27.47
CA ASP A 33 -0.08 41.08 27.18
C ASP A 33 -0.62 40.49 25.89
N ASN A 34 0.06 40.79 24.78
CA ASN A 34 -0.07 40.07 23.52
C ASN A 34 0.42 38.63 23.74
N GLN A 35 -0.39 37.80 24.40
CA GLN A 35 -0.27 36.35 24.30
C GLN A 35 -0.73 35.97 22.89
N THR A 36 0.19 36.02 21.93
CA THR A 36 0.07 35.25 20.69
C THR A 36 -0.07 33.79 21.12
N THR A 37 -1.31 33.29 21.15
CA THR A 37 -1.61 31.89 21.39
C THR A 37 -0.91 31.07 20.31
N VAL A 38 0.25 30.50 20.64
CA VAL A 38 1.02 29.65 19.72
C VAL A 38 0.10 28.48 19.36
N ARG A 39 -0.27 28.40 18.08
CA ARG A 39 -1.12 27.32 17.57
C ARG A 39 -0.41 25.99 17.83
N SER A 40 -0.95 25.19 18.73
CA SER A 40 -0.44 23.84 19.00
C SER A 40 -0.93 22.89 17.91
N TYR A 41 -0.04 22.01 17.45
CA TYR A 41 -0.34 20.99 16.44
C TYR A 41 -0.22 19.60 17.06
N GLY A 42 -1.14 18.70 16.73
CA GLY A 42 -1.12 17.32 17.21
C GLY A 42 -1.75 17.10 18.59
N ILE A 43 -1.66 15.87 19.07
CA ILE A 43 -2.20 15.41 20.35
C ILE A 43 -1.19 15.45 21.51
N THR A 44 0.05 15.85 21.24
CA THR A 44 1.13 15.94 22.24
C THR A 44 1.95 17.19 21.99
N GLN A 45 2.71 17.63 22.98
CA GLN A 45 3.70 18.69 22.80
C GLN A 45 4.79 18.28 21.79
N PRO A 46 5.41 19.25 21.09
CA PRO A 46 6.57 18.99 20.23
C PRO A 46 7.71 18.32 21.01
N ILE A 47 8.46 17.43 20.37
CA ILE A 47 9.69 16.85 20.94
C ILE A 47 10.81 17.89 20.92
N SER A 48 10.88 18.71 19.86
CA SER A 48 11.84 19.80 19.75
C SER A 48 11.31 20.92 18.89
N ILE A 49 11.56 22.15 19.32
CA ILE A 49 11.27 23.38 18.57
C ILE A 49 12.54 24.01 17.97
N LYS A 50 13.67 23.29 17.99
CA LYS A 50 14.94 23.79 17.42
C LYS A 50 14.77 24.01 15.91
N GLY A 51 15.17 25.18 15.42
CA GLY A 51 15.29 25.48 14.00
C GLY A 51 16.52 24.83 13.35
N PRO A 52 16.65 24.91 12.02
CA PRO A 52 17.74 24.27 11.28
C PRO A 52 19.08 24.97 11.49
N ASP A 53 20.15 24.18 11.58
CA ASP A 53 21.53 24.68 11.53
C ASP A 53 22.08 24.68 10.07
N PRO A 54 23.29 25.22 9.81
CA PRO A 54 23.83 25.27 8.45
C PRO A 54 24.00 23.89 7.80
N SER A 55 24.36 22.86 8.57
CA SER A 55 24.46 21.49 8.08
C SER A 55 23.11 20.92 7.66
N ASP A 56 22.04 21.18 8.42
CA ASP A 56 20.69 20.78 8.05
C ASP A 56 20.27 21.38 6.69
N ARG A 57 20.64 22.65 6.44
CA ARG A 57 20.30 23.37 5.19
C ARG A 57 21.02 22.76 4.00
N LEU A 58 22.32 22.54 4.11
CA LEU A 58 23.11 21.88 3.07
C LEU A 58 22.58 20.46 2.79
N ALA A 59 22.26 19.70 3.83
CA ALA A 59 21.68 18.36 3.66
C ALA A 59 20.32 18.41 2.95
N THR A 60 19.52 19.45 3.20
CA THR A 60 18.23 19.67 2.54
C THR A 60 18.40 20.05 1.06
N GLU A 61 19.34 20.93 0.73
CA GLU A 61 19.67 21.28 -0.65
C GLU A 61 20.09 20.03 -1.45
N ASN A 62 20.99 19.22 -0.89
CA ASN A 62 21.44 17.96 -1.49
C ASN A 62 20.29 16.95 -1.67
N LEU A 63 19.35 16.89 -0.72
CA LEU A 63 18.16 16.05 -0.82
C LEU A 63 17.29 16.49 -2.00
N GLU A 64 17.02 17.80 -2.12
CA GLU A 64 16.20 18.34 -3.20
C GLU A 64 16.84 18.13 -4.58
N GLU A 65 18.15 18.34 -4.71
CA GLU A 65 18.88 18.05 -5.94
C GLU A 65 18.77 16.56 -6.32
N THR A 66 18.94 15.67 -5.34
CA THR A 66 18.75 14.23 -5.55
C THR A 66 17.33 13.91 -5.99
N LEU A 67 16.30 14.51 -5.39
CA LEU A 67 14.91 14.28 -5.80
C LEU A 67 14.66 14.74 -7.26
N ARG A 68 15.27 15.85 -7.68
CA ARG A 68 15.17 16.34 -9.06
C ARG A 68 15.78 15.36 -10.06
N SER A 69 16.86 14.65 -9.69
CA SER A 69 17.51 13.67 -10.57
C SER A 69 16.67 12.42 -10.87
N TYR A 70 15.58 12.17 -10.12
CA TYR A 70 14.66 11.05 -10.35
C TYR A 70 13.46 11.41 -11.25
N ASP A 71 13.48 12.56 -11.94
CA ASP A 71 12.38 13.08 -12.79
C ASP A 71 11.03 13.06 -12.05
N TYR A 72 11.08 13.36 -10.74
CA TYR A 72 9.91 13.24 -9.87
C TYR A 72 8.95 14.43 -10.01
N PHE A 73 9.48 15.61 -10.36
CA PHE A 73 8.74 16.87 -10.42
C PHE A 73 8.17 17.11 -11.81
N GLU A 74 6.96 17.65 -11.86
CA GLU A 74 6.36 18.14 -13.11
C GLU A 74 6.90 19.53 -13.46
N SER A 75 6.89 19.82 -14.77
CA SER A 75 7.16 21.14 -15.30
C SER A 75 5.98 22.08 -15.05
N ASP A 76 6.25 23.39 -15.07
CA ASP A 76 5.21 24.41 -14.93
C ASP A 76 4.13 24.31 -16.04
N ALA A 77 4.52 23.86 -17.24
CA ALA A 77 3.60 23.64 -18.35
C ALA A 77 2.64 22.46 -18.08
N GLU A 78 3.13 21.34 -17.56
CA GLU A 78 2.30 20.19 -17.15
C GLU A 78 1.34 20.59 -16.01
N LEU A 79 1.82 21.38 -15.04
CA LEU A 79 0.98 21.90 -13.96
C LEU A 79 -0.13 22.83 -14.48
N ALA A 80 0.20 23.73 -15.43
CA ALA A 80 -0.79 24.60 -16.06
C ALA A 80 -1.84 23.80 -16.85
N HIS A 81 -1.41 22.77 -17.58
CA HIS A 81 -2.30 21.86 -18.30
C HIS A 81 -3.29 21.16 -17.36
N ARG A 82 -2.82 20.65 -16.22
CA ARG A 82 -3.70 20.06 -15.20
C ARG A 82 -4.74 21.05 -14.67
N VAL A 83 -4.38 22.31 -14.48
CA VAL A 83 -5.31 23.37 -14.04
C VAL A 83 -6.39 23.61 -15.11
N GLU A 84 -6.01 23.67 -16.38
CA GLU A 84 -6.95 23.82 -17.50
C GLU A 84 -7.94 22.64 -17.58
N VAL A 85 -7.43 21.40 -17.52
CA VAL A 85 -8.25 20.19 -17.51
C VAL A 85 -9.27 20.22 -16.36
N MET A 86 -8.85 20.59 -15.15
CA MET A 86 -9.76 20.69 -14.00
C MET A 86 -10.83 21.78 -14.18
N ALA A 87 -10.49 22.93 -14.78
CA ALA A 87 -11.45 23.99 -15.05
C ALA A 87 -12.51 23.56 -16.10
N LYS A 88 -12.06 22.90 -17.16
CA LYS A 88 -12.94 22.35 -18.22
C LYS A 88 -13.84 21.24 -17.67
N LEU A 89 -13.30 20.34 -16.87
CA LEU A 89 -14.06 19.28 -16.22
C LEU A 89 -15.14 19.83 -15.27
N ASN A 90 -14.81 20.86 -14.48
CA ASN A 90 -15.80 21.51 -13.60
C ASN A 90 -16.94 22.17 -14.41
N THR A 91 -16.63 22.71 -15.58
CA THR A 91 -17.63 23.26 -16.52
C THR A 91 -18.54 22.16 -17.08
N LEU A 92 -17.96 21.04 -17.49
CA LEU A 92 -18.69 19.86 -17.97
C LEU A 92 -19.63 19.28 -16.91
N VAL A 93 -19.16 19.17 -15.66
CA VAL A 93 -19.97 18.70 -14.53
C VAL A 93 -21.16 19.62 -14.27
N ARG A 94 -20.95 20.94 -14.25
CA ARG A 94 -22.05 21.91 -14.04
C ARG A 94 -23.09 21.84 -15.16
N LYS A 95 -22.63 21.71 -16.40
CA LYS A 95 -23.52 21.52 -17.55
C LYS A 95 -24.34 20.22 -17.41
N TRP A 96 -23.69 19.10 -17.11
CA TRP A 96 -24.39 17.83 -16.92
C TRP A 96 -25.41 17.89 -15.77
N ILE A 97 -25.07 18.47 -14.62
CA ILE A 97 -26.00 18.63 -13.49
C ILE A 97 -27.20 19.48 -13.90
N ARG A 98 -26.98 20.58 -14.65
CA ARG A 98 -28.05 21.42 -15.21
C ARG A 98 -28.99 20.60 -16.11
N ASP A 99 -28.44 19.82 -17.04
CA ASP A 99 -29.22 19.03 -17.99
C ASP A 99 -30.05 17.94 -17.28
N VAL A 100 -29.46 17.24 -16.31
CA VAL A 100 -30.19 16.25 -15.47
C VAL A 100 -31.24 16.93 -14.59
N SER A 101 -30.97 18.13 -14.07
CA SER A 101 -31.94 18.89 -13.27
C SER A 101 -33.19 19.24 -14.09
N LEU A 102 -33.01 19.68 -15.35
CA LEU A 102 -34.12 19.92 -16.28
C LEU A 102 -34.90 18.63 -16.57
N ALA A 103 -34.21 17.53 -16.84
CA ALA A 103 -34.85 16.23 -17.09
C ALA A 103 -35.66 15.71 -15.87
N LYS A 104 -35.27 16.09 -14.66
CA LYS A 104 -35.99 15.80 -13.40
C LYS A 104 -37.03 16.85 -13.02
N ASN A 105 -37.42 17.73 -13.94
CA ASN A 105 -38.42 18.79 -13.74
C ASN A 105 -38.10 19.77 -12.60
N VAL A 106 -36.82 20.02 -12.33
CA VAL A 106 -36.41 21.15 -11.46
C VAL A 106 -36.79 22.45 -12.18
N PRO A 107 -37.45 23.42 -11.51
CA PRO A 107 -37.91 24.65 -12.15
C PRO A 107 -36.78 25.41 -12.85
N PRO A 108 -36.95 25.85 -14.12
CA PRO A 108 -35.91 26.54 -14.89
C PRO A 108 -35.30 27.76 -14.19
N GLU A 109 -36.07 28.41 -13.30
CA GLU A 109 -35.64 29.58 -12.54
C GLU A 109 -34.53 29.28 -11.53
N ILE A 110 -34.45 28.03 -11.04
CA ILE A 110 -33.44 27.62 -10.05
C ILE A 110 -32.38 26.68 -10.61
N VAL A 111 -32.58 26.11 -11.81
CA VAL A 111 -31.64 25.21 -12.48
C VAL A 111 -30.24 25.81 -12.60
N ASP A 112 -30.14 27.11 -12.85
CA ASP A 112 -28.85 27.78 -13.04
C ASP A 112 -28.10 27.99 -11.70
N THR A 113 -28.80 27.79 -10.58
CA THR A 113 -28.29 27.98 -9.22
C THR A 113 -28.08 26.66 -8.46
N VAL A 114 -28.45 25.50 -9.03
CA VAL A 114 -28.26 24.19 -8.37
C VAL A 114 -26.78 23.89 -8.11
N GLY A 115 -25.90 24.43 -8.95
CA GLY A 115 -24.45 24.34 -8.80
C GLY A 115 -23.90 22.95 -9.09
N GLY A 116 -22.94 22.53 -8.28
CA GLY A 116 -22.15 21.32 -8.46
C GLY A 116 -20.67 21.65 -8.68
N ARG A 117 -19.80 20.76 -8.23
CA ARG A 117 -18.36 21.06 -8.23
C ARG A 117 -17.50 19.82 -8.25
N VAL A 118 -16.35 19.94 -8.90
CA VAL A 118 -15.26 18.98 -8.79
C VAL A 118 -14.23 19.46 -7.78
N HIS A 119 -13.93 18.62 -6.80
CA HIS A 119 -12.83 18.82 -5.85
C HIS A 119 -11.70 17.85 -6.16
N THR A 120 -10.46 18.28 -5.96
CA THR A 120 -9.31 17.38 -5.99
C THR A 120 -8.96 16.91 -4.60
N PHE A 121 -8.41 15.70 -4.49
CA PHE A 121 -7.84 15.19 -3.25
C PHE A 121 -6.55 14.42 -3.53
N GLY A 122 -6.07 13.68 -2.53
CA GLY A 122 -4.94 12.77 -2.72
C GLY A 122 -3.65 13.49 -3.06
N SER A 123 -2.80 12.83 -3.85
CA SER A 123 -1.42 13.30 -4.04
C SER A 123 -1.33 14.61 -4.82
N TYR A 124 -2.26 14.84 -5.76
CA TYR A 124 -2.34 16.08 -6.51
C TYR A 124 -2.68 17.27 -5.60
N ARG A 125 -3.76 17.15 -4.80
CA ARG A 125 -4.18 18.18 -3.84
C ARG A 125 -3.13 18.47 -2.75
N LEU A 126 -2.41 17.45 -2.29
CA LEU A 126 -1.28 17.62 -1.36
C LEU A 126 -0.08 18.33 -2.00
N GLY A 127 -0.01 18.41 -3.33
CA GLY A 127 1.12 18.97 -4.08
C GLY A 127 2.33 18.04 -4.13
N VAL A 128 2.14 16.73 -3.97
CA VAL A 128 3.22 15.70 -3.95
C VAL A 128 2.98 14.58 -4.96
N HIS A 129 2.23 14.86 -6.01
CA HIS A 129 2.08 13.97 -7.16
C HIS A 129 3.44 13.85 -7.86
N SER A 130 3.69 12.68 -8.45
CA SER A 130 4.83 12.49 -9.35
C SER A 130 4.43 12.87 -10.78
N LYS A 131 5.42 13.11 -11.63
CA LYS A 131 5.21 13.25 -13.07
C LYS A 131 4.39 12.10 -13.65
N GLY A 132 3.41 12.43 -14.48
CA GLY A 132 2.45 11.47 -15.04
C GLY A 132 1.50 10.85 -14.01
N GLY A 133 1.43 11.40 -12.79
CA GLY A 133 0.49 10.94 -11.77
C GLY A 133 -0.96 11.22 -12.14
N ASP A 134 -1.86 10.38 -11.62
CA ASP A 134 -3.30 10.56 -11.71
C ASP A 134 -3.79 11.76 -10.89
N ILE A 135 -4.97 12.27 -11.25
CA ILE A 135 -5.70 13.23 -10.41
C ILE A 135 -6.93 12.54 -9.81
N ASP A 136 -6.87 12.39 -8.49
CA ASP A 136 -8.00 12.02 -7.66
C ASP A 136 -9.02 13.17 -7.60
N THR A 137 -10.24 12.94 -8.11
CA THR A 137 -11.32 13.92 -8.20
C THR A 137 -12.60 13.45 -7.54
N LEU A 138 -13.35 14.37 -6.95
CA LEU A 138 -14.65 14.14 -6.33
C LEU A 138 -15.69 15.09 -6.94
N LEU A 139 -16.69 14.53 -7.60
CA LEU A 139 -17.86 15.24 -8.05
C LEU A 139 -18.87 15.36 -6.89
N ILE A 140 -19.17 16.59 -6.49
CA ILE A 140 -20.18 16.91 -5.48
C ILE A 140 -21.44 17.43 -6.17
N ALA A 141 -22.55 16.75 -5.94
CA ALA A 141 -23.83 17.03 -6.57
C ALA A 141 -24.95 17.27 -5.54
N PRO A 142 -26.00 18.05 -5.89
CA PRO A 142 -27.17 18.27 -5.04
C PRO A 142 -28.04 17.02 -4.92
N ARG A 143 -28.97 17.04 -3.95
CA ARG A 143 -29.74 15.88 -3.49
C ARG A 143 -30.57 15.17 -4.57
N HIS A 144 -30.94 15.84 -5.65
CA HIS A 144 -31.75 15.26 -6.73
C HIS A 144 -30.91 14.58 -7.82
N ILE A 145 -29.58 14.66 -7.76
CA ILE A 145 -28.68 13.96 -8.69
C ILE A 145 -28.26 12.64 -8.06
N ASP A 146 -28.68 11.53 -8.66
CA ASP A 146 -28.49 10.20 -8.11
C ASP A 146 -27.17 9.58 -8.60
N ARG A 147 -26.67 8.61 -7.83
CA ARG A 147 -25.46 7.85 -8.22
C ARG A 147 -25.67 7.08 -9.52
N THR A 148 -26.90 6.63 -9.78
CA THR A 148 -27.27 6.01 -11.06
C THR A 148 -27.08 7.00 -12.21
N ASP A 149 -27.40 8.28 -12.04
CA ASP A 149 -27.18 9.29 -13.08
C ASP A 149 -25.68 9.46 -13.36
N PHE A 150 -24.85 9.43 -12.31
CA PHE A 150 -23.38 9.49 -12.42
C PHE A 150 -22.81 8.30 -13.20
N PHE A 151 -23.30 7.07 -12.99
CA PHE A 151 -22.81 5.89 -13.71
C PHE A 151 -23.51 5.62 -15.06
N THR A 152 -24.56 6.37 -15.40
CA THR A 152 -25.29 6.23 -16.67
C THR A 152 -25.14 7.50 -17.52
N THR A 153 -25.97 8.50 -17.27
CA THR A 153 -26.05 9.74 -18.08
C THR A 153 -24.73 10.52 -18.11
N PHE A 154 -23.97 10.56 -17.01
CA PHE A 154 -22.68 11.26 -16.99
C PHE A 154 -21.61 10.48 -17.75
N VAL A 155 -21.58 9.15 -17.65
CA VAL A 155 -20.69 8.31 -18.46
C VAL A 155 -20.98 8.52 -19.95
N GLU A 156 -22.26 8.50 -20.36
CA GLU A 156 -22.64 8.79 -21.74
C GLU A 156 -22.26 10.21 -22.17
N PHE A 157 -22.41 11.19 -21.27
CA PHE A 157 -22.01 12.56 -21.51
C PHE A 157 -20.50 12.71 -21.72
N LEU A 158 -19.68 12.01 -20.90
CA LEU A 158 -18.24 11.96 -21.04
C LEU A 158 -17.79 11.27 -22.34
N ARG A 159 -18.42 10.15 -22.74
CA ARG A 159 -18.10 9.46 -24.02
C ARG A 159 -18.23 10.35 -25.25
N ARG A 160 -19.04 11.40 -25.18
CA ARG A 160 -19.26 12.34 -26.29
C ARG A 160 -18.22 13.45 -26.34
N GLN A 161 -17.37 13.58 -25.34
CA GLN A 161 -16.31 14.59 -25.32
C GLN A 161 -15.10 14.07 -26.11
N PRO A 162 -14.58 14.84 -27.09
CA PRO A 162 -13.46 14.39 -27.91
C PRO A 162 -12.15 14.19 -27.14
N GLU A 163 -12.02 14.83 -25.96
CA GLU A 163 -10.83 14.74 -25.12
C GLU A 163 -10.82 13.51 -24.19
N VAL A 164 -11.93 12.77 -24.11
CA VAL A 164 -12.08 11.63 -23.20
C VAL A 164 -11.71 10.32 -23.89
N CYS A 165 -10.74 9.62 -23.31
CA CYS A 165 -10.31 8.27 -23.68
C CYS A 165 -10.35 7.35 -22.44
N ASP A 166 -10.20 6.04 -22.67
CA ASP A 166 -10.05 5.01 -21.61
C ASP A 166 -11.13 5.03 -20.51
N LEU A 167 -12.34 5.46 -20.86
CA LEU A 167 -13.44 5.64 -19.91
C LEU A 167 -13.98 4.30 -19.40
N ARG A 168 -13.88 4.09 -18.09
CA ARG A 168 -14.36 2.90 -17.40
C ARG A 168 -15.10 3.25 -16.11
N ALA A 169 -16.32 2.73 -15.97
CA ALA A 169 -17.11 2.82 -14.75
C ALA A 169 -16.93 1.57 -13.88
N ILE A 170 -16.65 1.76 -12.58
CA ILE A 170 -16.46 0.67 -11.61
C ILE A 170 -17.40 0.93 -10.42
N GLU A 171 -18.64 0.44 -10.54
CA GLU A 171 -19.70 0.71 -9.56
C GLU A 171 -19.64 -0.19 -8.31
N GLU A 172 -19.15 -1.42 -8.46
CA GLU A 172 -19.12 -2.44 -7.40
C GLU A 172 -17.89 -2.35 -6.47
N ALA A 173 -17.02 -1.36 -6.68
CA ALA A 173 -15.87 -1.13 -5.81
C ALA A 173 -16.28 -0.65 -4.41
N TYR A 174 -15.38 -0.82 -3.43
CA TYR A 174 -15.59 -0.33 -2.05
C TYR A 174 -15.90 1.18 -1.99
N VAL A 175 -15.25 1.94 -2.88
CA VAL A 175 -15.61 3.31 -3.25
C VAL A 175 -15.85 3.30 -4.77
N PRO A 176 -17.10 3.47 -5.23
CA PRO A 176 -17.40 3.51 -6.65
C PRO A 176 -16.66 4.66 -7.36
N VAL A 177 -16.13 4.38 -8.56
CA VAL A 177 -15.26 5.31 -9.29
C VAL A 177 -15.46 5.22 -10.79
N ILE A 178 -15.36 6.35 -11.49
CA ILE A 178 -15.15 6.41 -12.93
C ILE A 178 -13.67 6.71 -13.18
N LYS A 179 -13.00 5.87 -13.95
CA LYS A 179 -11.63 6.09 -14.43
C LYS A 179 -11.68 6.56 -15.87
N LEU A 180 -10.90 7.56 -16.23
CA LEU A 180 -10.79 8.06 -17.60
C LEU A 180 -9.45 8.75 -17.84
N THR A 181 -9.07 8.88 -19.11
CA THR A 181 -8.04 9.80 -19.55
C THR A 181 -8.75 11.02 -20.14
N PHE A 182 -8.51 12.22 -19.59
CA PHE A 182 -9.04 13.47 -20.12
C PHE A 182 -7.89 14.35 -20.59
N ASP A 183 -7.82 14.60 -21.90
CA ASP A 183 -6.78 15.43 -22.52
C ASP A 183 -5.35 14.99 -22.12
N GLY A 184 -5.13 13.66 -22.17
CA GLY A 184 -3.87 13.03 -21.81
C GLY A 184 -3.59 12.85 -20.31
N ILE A 185 -4.50 13.28 -19.42
CA ILE A 185 -4.35 13.14 -17.96
C ILE A 185 -5.28 12.05 -17.43
N GLU A 186 -4.73 11.09 -16.70
CA GLU A 186 -5.52 10.07 -15.98
C GLU A 186 -6.28 10.69 -14.81
N LEU A 187 -7.58 10.44 -14.74
CA LEU A 187 -8.50 10.92 -13.71
C LEU A 187 -9.24 9.76 -13.06
N ASP A 188 -9.25 9.76 -11.73
CA ASP A 188 -10.09 8.90 -10.91
C ASP A 188 -11.21 9.77 -10.31
N MET A 189 -12.44 9.59 -10.76
CA MET A 189 -13.59 10.40 -10.35
C MET A 189 -14.54 9.65 -9.43
N LEU A 190 -14.61 10.12 -8.19
CA LEU A 190 -15.58 9.71 -7.18
C LEU A 190 -16.83 10.58 -7.24
N PHE A 191 -17.90 10.11 -6.63
CA PHE A 191 -19.18 10.82 -6.57
C PHE A 191 -19.73 10.90 -5.15
N ALA A 192 -20.15 12.10 -4.74
CA ALA A 192 -20.91 12.32 -3.52
C ALA A 192 -22.12 13.21 -3.79
N ARG A 193 -23.29 12.72 -3.38
CA ARG A 193 -24.55 13.46 -3.37
C ARG A 193 -24.79 13.99 -1.97
N LEU A 194 -24.88 15.31 -1.82
CA LEU A 194 -25.16 15.93 -0.53
C LEU A 194 -26.68 16.07 -0.30
N ALA A 195 -27.10 16.15 0.96
CA ALA A 195 -28.48 16.42 1.36
C ALA A 195 -28.87 17.91 1.19
N LEU A 196 -28.33 18.59 0.17
CA LEU A 196 -28.54 20.00 -0.12
C LEU A 196 -29.28 20.16 -1.46
N ALA A 197 -30.19 21.14 -1.55
CA ALA A 197 -30.90 21.43 -2.79
C ALA A 197 -30.00 22.08 -3.85
N THR A 198 -29.03 22.87 -3.40
CA THR A 198 -28.01 23.52 -4.23
C THR A 198 -26.63 23.26 -3.60
N ILE A 199 -25.57 23.35 -4.40
CA ILE A 199 -24.18 23.23 -3.94
C ILE A 199 -23.53 24.62 -3.98
N PRO A 200 -23.40 25.30 -2.82
CA PRO A 200 -22.80 26.63 -2.77
C PRO A 200 -21.32 26.63 -3.12
N ASP A 201 -20.85 27.72 -3.72
CA ASP A 201 -19.43 27.86 -4.05
C ASP A 201 -18.54 28.04 -2.80
N THR A 202 -19.12 28.38 -1.65
CA THR A 202 -18.44 28.56 -0.36
C THR A 202 -18.52 27.32 0.53
N LEU A 203 -19.00 26.18 0.04
CA LEU A 203 -19.16 24.96 0.83
C LEU A 203 -17.81 24.48 1.40
N ASP A 204 -17.72 24.41 2.73
CA ASP A 204 -16.59 23.79 3.43
C ASP A 204 -16.84 22.29 3.62
N LEU A 205 -15.99 21.47 3.01
CA LEU A 205 -16.10 20.02 3.13
C LEU A 205 -15.63 19.51 4.49
N LYS A 206 -14.93 20.32 5.29
CA LYS A 206 -14.46 19.88 6.61
C LYS A 206 -15.57 19.80 7.65
N ASP A 207 -16.65 20.57 7.49
CA ASP A 207 -17.79 20.53 8.43
C ASP A 207 -18.46 19.15 8.42
N ASP A 208 -18.44 18.46 9.56
CA ASP A 208 -19.07 17.15 9.74
C ASP A 208 -20.56 17.17 9.36
N LYS A 209 -21.26 18.31 9.52
CA LYS A 209 -22.70 18.43 9.23
C LYS A 209 -23.07 18.05 7.80
N ILE A 210 -22.15 18.18 6.85
CA ILE A 210 -22.42 17.77 5.46
C ILE A 210 -22.65 16.26 5.33
N LEU A 211 -22.21 15.46 6.32
CA LEU A 211 -22.39 14.01 6.33
C LEU A 211 -23.75 13.56 6.88
N LEU A 212 -24.54 14.47 7.46
CA LEU A 212 -25.80 14.12 8.10
C LEU A 212 -26.75 13.46 7.08
N ASN A 213 -27.25 12.27 7.42
CA ASN A 213 -28.16 11.47 6.60
C ASN A 213 -27.59 11.06 5.22
N LEU A 214 -26.26 11.08 5.04
CA LEU A 214 -25.65 10.55 3.82
C LEU A 214 -25.50 9.03 3.87
N ASP A 215 -25.56 8.42 2.69
CA ASP A 215 -25.23 7.00 2.57
C ASP A 215 -23.72 6.75 2.74
N GLN A 216 -23.37 5.54 3.17
CA GLN A 216 -22.00 5.17 3.49
C GLN A 216 -21.03 5.31 2.30
N ARG A 217 -21.50 5.14 1.05
CA ARG A 217 -20.66 5.30 -0.15
C ARG A 217 -20.32 6.78 -0.36
N CYS A 218 -21.28 7.69 -0.21
CA CYS A 218 -21.02 9.14 -0.25
C CYS A 218 -20.01 9.58 0.82
N VAL A 219 -20.15 9.10 2.06
CA VAL A 219 -19.20 9.44 3.15
C VAL A 219 -17.78 8.99 2.83
N ARG A 220 -17.62 7.77 2.30
CA ARG A 220 -16.30 7.27 1.87
C ARG A 220 -15.69 8.14 0.76
N SER A 221 -16.49 8.55 -0.22
CA SER A 221 -16.03 9.42 -1.31
C SER A 221 -15.63 10.81 -0.81
N LEU A 222 -16.40 11.40 0.11
CA LEU A 222 -16.08 12.69 0.73
C LEU A 222 -14.79 12.63 1.56
N ASN A 223 -14.55 11.52 2.27
CA ASN A 223 -13.39 11.38 3.14
C ASN A 223 -12.05 11.57 2.42
N GLY A 224 -11.95 11.30 1.12
CA GLY A 224 -10.74 11.60 0.33
C GLY A 224 -10.35 13.08 0.44
N CYS A 225 -11.28 13.98 0.13
CA CYS A 225 -11.09 15.44 0.24
C CYS A 225 -10.88 15.87 1.69
N ARG A 226 -11.73 15.40 2.60
CA ARG A 226 -11.74 15.84 4.00
C ARG A 226 -10.43 15.47 4.71
N VAL A 227 -9.95 14.25 4.54
CA VAL A 227 -8.66 13.81 5.10
C VAL A 227 -7.50 14.61 4.53
N THR A 228 -7.52 14.86 3.22
CA THR A 228 -6.44 15.60 2.55
C THR A 228 -6.33 17.03 3.08
N ASP A 229 -7.45 17.74 3.18
CA ASP A 229 -7.48 19.12 3.68
C ASP A 229 -7.14 19.20 5.18
N GLU A 230 -7.61 18.25 5.98
CA GLU A 230 -7.25 18.13 7.39
C GLU A 230 -5.74 17.91 7.59
N ILE A 231 -5.09 17.06 6.79
CA ILE A 231 -3.63 16.88 6.85
C ILE A 231 -2.91 18.23 6.62
N LEU A 232 -3.34 19.00 5.61
CA LEU A 232 -2.74 20.31 5.28
C LEU A 232 -2.97 21.38 6.35
N ASP A 233 -4.05 21.27 7.13
CA ASP A 233 -4.35 22.17 8.25
C ASP A 233 -3.65 21.75 9.56
N LEU A 234 -3.21 20.49 9.64
CA LEU A 234 -2.58 19.88 10.82
C LEU A 234 -1.04 19.85 10.76
N VAL A 235 -0.43 20.43 9.72
CA VAL A 235 1.03 20.59 9.60
C VAL A 235 1.47 22.04 9.86
N PRO A 236 2.58 22.29 10.58
CA PRO A 236 3.09 23.64 10.85
C PRO A 236 3.61 24.37 9.60
N ASN A 237 4.31 23.64 8.72
CA ASN A 237 4.85 24.18 7.47
C ASN A 237 4.52 23.25 6.29
N ARG A 238 3.72 23.76 5.35
CA ARG A 238 3.24 22.98 4.20
C ARG A 238 4.33 22.66 3.19
N GLU A 239 5.27 23.57 2.94
CA GLU A 239 6.34 23.35 1.95
C GLU A 239 7.35 22.32 2.46
N THR A 240 7.73 22.42 3.74
CA THR A 240 8.61 21.43 4.35
C THR A 240 7.94 20.05 4.44
N PHE A 241 6.64 20.01 4.77
CA PHE A 241 5.85 18.77 4.72
C PHE A 241 5.88 18.14 3.32
N LYS A 242 5.63 18.91 2.27
CA LYS A 242 5.66 18.42 0.87
C LYS A 242 7.02 17.85 0.50
N SER A 243 8.11 18.60 0.75
CA SER A 243 9.48 18.15 0.44
C SER A 243 9.83 16.83 1.16
N THR A 244 9.52 16.75 2.46
CA THR A 244 9.70 15.52 3.26
C THR A 244 8.87 14.36 2.71
N LEU A 245 7.59 14.60 2.41
CA LEU A 245 6.68 13.56 1.93
C LEU A 245 7.11 13.03 0.54
N ARG A 246 7.63 13.87 -0.36
CA ARG A 246 8.19 13.42 -1.64
C ARG A 246 9.34 12.44 -1.43
N ALA A 247 10.27 12.76 -0.53
CA ALA A 247 11.39 11.87 -0.18
C ALA A 247 10.90 10.53 0.39
N ILE A 248 9.99 10.55 1.36
CA ILE A 248 9.45 9.32 1.96
C ILE A 248 8.64 8.49 0.95
N LYS A 249 7.86 9.12 0.06
CA LYS A 249 7.14 8.41 -1.01
C LYS A 249 8.10 7.75 -1.99
N LEU A 250 9.15 8.45 -2.42
CA LEU A 250 10.16 7.89 -3.32
C LEU A 250 10.87 6.70 -2.66
N TRP A 251 11.32 6.86 -1.41
CA TRP A 251 11.91 5.78 -0.62
C TRP A 251 10.96 4.57 -0.52
N ALA A 252 9.71 4.79 -0.10
CA ALA A 252 8.73 3.71 0.05
C ALA A 252 8.47 2.97 -1.27
N LYS A 253 8.36 3.69 -2.40
CA LYS A 253 8.24 3.08 -3.72
C LYS A 253 9.47 2.25 -4.08
N LYS A 254 10.68 2.80 -3.90
CA LYS A 254 11.95 2.11 -4.22
C LYS A 254 12.23 0.90 -3.33
N CYS A 255 11.70 0.88 -2.10
CA CYS A 255 11.78 -0.27 -1.20
C CYS A 255 10.61 -1.28 -1.35
N GLY A 256 9.65 -1.04 -2.25
CA GLY A 256 8.51 -1.94 -2.46
C GLY A 256 7.44 -1.89 -1.36
N LEU A 257 7.34 -0.78 -0.63
CA LEU A 257 6.45 -0.59 0.53
C LEU A 257 5.21 0.26 0.21
N TYR A 258 4.92 0.48 -1.08
CA TYR A 258 3.86 1.39 -1.53
C TYR A 258 2.73 0.62 -2.23
N SER A 259 1.86 -0.03 -1.46
CA SER A 259 0.59 -0.61 -1.96
C SER A 259 -0.34 -1.04 -0.82
N ASN A 260 -1.46 -0.34 -0.64
CA ASN A 260 -2.46 -0.71 0.37
C ASN A 260 -3.17 -2.04 0.03
N ALA A 261 -3.35 -2.36 -1.26
CA ALA A 261 -3.98 -3.60 -1.70
C ALA A 261 -3.15 -4.84 -1.30
N LEU A 262 -1.82 -4.70 -1.33
CA LEU A 262 -0.87 -5.76 -0.98
C LEU A 262 -0.54 -5.83 0.51
N GLY A 263 -1.17 -5.00 1.35
CA GLY A 263 -0.94 -4.96 2.79
C GLY A 263 0.22 -4.06 3.23
N PHE A 264 0.77 -3.25 2.34
CA PHE A 264 1.70 -2.18 2.68
C PHE A 264 0.98 -0.83 2.82
N PHE A 265 1.72 0.27 2.94
CA PHE A 265 1.12 1.58 3.13
C PHE A 265 0.77 2.26 1.79
N GLY A 266 -0.42 2.85 1.73
CA GLY A 266 -0.82 3.74 0.64
C GLY A 266 -0.33 5.18 0.83
N GLY A 267 -0.57 6.04 -0.17
CA GLY A 267 -0.09 7.43 -0.17
C GLY A 267 -0.58 8.27 1.01
N VAL A 268 -1.86 8.15 1.38
CA VAL A 268 -2.44 8.88 2.52
C VAL A 268 -1.82 8.45 3.85
N THR A 269 -1.48 7.16 4.01
CA THR A 269 -0.82 6.65 5.22
C THR A 269 0.56 7.27 5.39
N TRP A 270 1.38 7.31 4.33
CA TRP A 270 2.67 8.00 4.36
C TRP A 270 2.54 9.49 4.65
N ALA A 271 1.52 10.16 4.08
CA ALA A 271 1.24 11.56 4.35
C ALA A 271 0.93 11.80 5.84
N MET A 272 0.11 10.96 6.47
CA MET A 272 -0.20 11.09 7.90
C MET A 272 1.01 10.82 8.80
N LEU A 273 1.83 9.81 8.46
CA LEU A 273 3.07 9.56 9.20
C LEU A 273 4.02 10.77 9.13
N VAL A 274 4.23 11.34 7.94
CA VAL A 274 5.07 12.54 7.77
C VAL A 274 4.46 13.75 8.47
N ALA A 275 3.14 13.95 8.38
CA ALA A 275 2.45 15.03 9.07
C ALA A 275 2.67 14.96 10.58
N ARG A 276 2.60 13.75 11.17
CA ARG A 276 2.86 13.57 12.60
C ARG A 276 4.28 13.97 12.98
N ILE A 277 5.28 13.66 12.16
CA ILE A 277 6.66 14.10 12.39
C ILE A 277 6.78 15.62 12.33
N CYS A 278 6.08 16.27 11.39
CA CYS A 278 6.03 17.74 11.31
C CYS A 278 5.43 18.35 12.59
N GLN A 279 4.42 17.73 13.20
CA GLN A 279 3.85 18.18 14.48
C GLN A 279 4.87 18.07 15.63
N LEU A 280 5.67 17.01 15.64
CA LEU A 280 6.66 16.76 16.69
C LEU A 280 7.91 17.65 16.56
N TYR A 281 8.21 18.15 15.36
CA TYR A 281 9.37 18.98 15.04
C TYR A 281 8.99 20.20 14.17
N PRO A 282 8.20 21.15 14.70
CA PRO A 282 7.52 22.18 13.90
C PRO A 282 8.45 23.16 13.18
N ASN A 283 9.68 23.34 13.67
CA ASN A 283 10.65 24.28 13.11
C ASN A 283 11.77 23.59 12.31
N ALA A 284 11.74 22.26 12.15
CA ALA A 284 12.74 21.51 11.41
C ALA A 284 12.50 21.58 9.89
N ILE A 285 13.56 21.36 9.10
CA ILE A 285 13.50 21.33 7.63
C ILE A 285 13.58 19.90 7.08
N ALA A 286 13.43 19.74 5.76
CA ALA A 286 13.12 18.44 5.15
C ALA A 286 14.16 17.34 5.46
N ALA A 287 15.47 17.61 5.36
CA ALA A 287 16.49 16.61 5.70
C ALA A 287 16.37 16.13 7.16
N THR A 288 16.24 17.07 8.09
CA THR A 288 16.04 16.77 9.51
C THR A 288 14.74 16.00 9.74
N LEU A 289 13.64 16.36 9.08
CA LEU A 289 12.36 15.65 9.20
C LEU A 289 12.41 14.24 8.62
N VAL A 290 13.14 14.00 7.52
CA VAL A 290 13.40 12.65 7.00
C VAL A 290 14.18 11.82 8.02
N HIS A 291 15.23 12.39 8.64
CA HIS A 291 15.94 11.72 9.74
C HIS A 291 15.01 11.39 10.92
N LYS A 292 14.22 12.38 11.37
CA LYS A 292 13.28 12.20 12.48
C LYS A 292 12.18 11.20 12.17
N PHE A 293 11.74 11.11 10.92
CA PHE A 293 10.79 10.11 10.48
C PHE A 293 11.29 8.70 10.76
N PHE A 294 12.49 8.38 10.28
CA PHE A 294 13.09 7.06 10.53
C PHE A 294 13.37 6.82 12.00
N LEU A 295 13.88 7.82 12.71
CA LEU A 295 14.20 7.71 14.14
C LEU A 295 12.97 7.42 15.00
N VAL A 296 11.87 8.16 14.79
CA VAL A 296 10.64 7.99 15.57
C VAL A 296 10.00 6.65 15.23
N TYR A 297 9.85 6.31 13.95
CA TYR A 297 9.13 5.10 13.57
C TYR A 297 9.94 3.81 13.72
N SER A 298 11.27 3.87 13.82
CA SER A 298 12.10 2.71 14.18
C SER A 298 11.93 2.29 15.64
N HIS A 299 11.52 3.23 16.50
CA HIS A 299 11.30 3.03 17.93
C HIS A 299 9.81 3.07 18.32
N TRP A 300 8.91 3.15 17.34
CA TRP A 300 7.48 3.21 17.61
C TRP A 300 6.96 1.86 18.14
N GLU A 301 6.30 1.90 19.29
CA GLU A 301 5.75 0.72 19.96
C GLU A 301 4.38 0.35 19.36
N TRP A 302 4.40 -0.33 18.21
CA TRP A 302 3.20 -0.91 17.63
C TRP A 302 2.55 -1.94 18.58
N PRO A 303 1.21 -1.97 18.73
CA PRO A 303 0.19 -1.32 17.90
C PRO A 303 -0.32 0.04 18.41
N THR A 304 0.49 0.82 19.15
CA THR A 304 0.08 2.18 19.56
C THR A 304 -0.32 3.02 18.32
N PRO A 305 -1.50 3.67 18.31
CA PRO A 305 -1.98 4.35 17.12
C PRO A 305 -1.24 5.65 16.83
N VAL A 306 -1.07 5.96 15.54
CA VAL A 306 -0.62 7.28 15.08
C VAL A 306 -1.86 8.16 14.86
N LEU A 307 -1.97 9.22 15.66
CA LEU A 307 -3.07 10.20 15.60
C LEU A 307 -2.53 11.60 15.26
N LEU A 308 -3.19 12.31 14.34
CA LEU A 308 -2.89 13.71 14.02
C LEU A 308 -3.71 14.72 14.83
N LYS A 309 -4.87 14.30 15.32
CA LYS A 309 -5.75 15.04 16.24
C LYS A 309 -6.57 14.05 17.07
N PRO A 310 -7.21 14.48 18.17
CA PRO A 310 -8.07 13.59 18.95
C PRO A 310 -9.18 12.99 18.08
N VAL A 311 -9.50 11.72 18.32
CA VAL A 311 -10.67 11.07 17.70
C VAL A 311 -11.93 11.64 18.35
N HIS A 312 -12.93 11.97 17.54
CA HIS A 312 -14.22 12.45 18.01
C HIS A 312 -15.35 11.77 17.22
N ASP A 313 -16.47 11.51 17.88
CA ASP A 313 -17.67 10.98 17.22
C ASP A 313 -18.75 12.07 17.15
N ALA A 314 -19.11 12.47 15.93
CA ALA A 314 -20.19 13.43 15.68
C ALA A 314 -21.60 12.83 15.91
N ARG A 315 -21.70 11.52 16.19
CA ARG A 315 -22.94 10.77 16.45
C ARG A 315 -23.93 10.75 15.28
N TYR A 316 -23.44 10.72 14.05
CA TYR A 316 -24.25 10.54 12.84
C TYR A 316 -24.46 9.06 12.44
N GLY A 317 -24.06 8.12 13.30
CA GLY A 317 -24.27 6.68 13.09
C GLY A 317 -23.24 6.00 12.19
N PHE A 318 -22.16 6.69 11.82
CA PHE A 318 -21.03 6.08 11.12
C PHE A 318 -20.06 5.40 12.10
N SER A 319 -19.47 4.28 11.67
CA SER A 319 -18.46 3.56 12.43
C SER A 319 -17.17 4.38 12.53
N VAL A 320 -16.75 4.67 13.76
CA VAL A 320 -15.49 5.35 14.10
C VAL A 320 -14.52 4.31 14.66
N TRP A 321 -13.25 4.40 14.27
CA TRP A 321 -12.21 3.53 14.80
C TRP A 321 -12.09 3.69 16.32
N ASP A 322 -12.33 2.61 17.05
CA ASP A 322 -12.24 2.58 18.51
C ASP A 322 -11.89 1.16 19.00
N PRO A 323 -10.62 0.91 19.38
CA PRO A 323 -10.21 -0.41 19.86
C PRO A 323 -10.82 -0.76 21.23
N MET A 324 -11.38 0.19 21.98
CA MET A 324 -12.01 -0.12 23.27
C MET A 324 -13.37 -0.79 23.09
N THR A 325 -14.13 -0.37 22.07
CA THR A 325 -15.49 -0.85 21.81
C THR A 325 -15.58 -1.87 20.68
N ASN A 326 -14.68 -1.82 19.69
CA ASN A 326 -14.70 -2.72 18.54
C ASN A 326 -13.59 -3.79 18.61
N PRO A 327 -13.92 -5.09 18.77
CA PRO A 327 -12.93 -6.16 18.82
C PRO A 327 -12.06 -6.27 17.56
N PHE A 328 -12.57 -5.91 16.37
CA PHE A 328 -11.77 -5.95 15.14
C PHE A 328 -10.65 -4.92 15.17
N ASP A 329 -10.94 -3.73 15.70
CA ASP A 329 -9.96 -2.64 15.80
C ASP A 329 -8.80 -2.97 16.74
N ARG A 330 -9.03 -3.81 17.76
CA ARG A 330 -7.99 -4.31 18.69
C ARG A 330 -6.92 -5.16 18.02
N HIS A 331 -7.24 -5.80 16.90
CA HIS A 331 -6.31 -6.69 16.21
C HIS A 331 -5.48 -5.97 15.13
N HIS A 332 -5.66 -4.66 14.95
CA HIS A 332 -4.86 -3.89 14.01
C HIS A 332 -3.39 -3.82 14.44
N LEU A 333 -2.49 -4.18 13.52
CA LEU A 333 -1.06 -4.32 13.80
C LEU A 333 -0.31 -2.97 13.82
N MET A 334 -0.67 -2.05 12.93
CA MET A 334 0.01 -0.75 12.78
C MET A 334 -1.00 0.39 12.59
N PRO A 335 -1.89 0.68 13.56
CA PRO A 335 -3.01 1.60 13.34
C PRO A 335 -2.53 3.04 13.08
N ILE A 336 -2.91 3.59 11.91
CA ILE A 336 -2.69 4.99 11.55
C ILE A 336 -4.04 5.58 11.15
N ILE A 337 -4.50 6.55 11.92
CA ILE A 337 -5.91 6.93 11.93
C ILE A 337 -6.13 8.22 11.14
N THR A 338 -7.11 8.19 10.23
CA THR A 338 -7.49 9.36 9.45
C THR A 338 -8.02 10.47 10.35
N PRO A 339 -7.65 11.75 10.12
CA PRO A 339 -8.06 12.84 10.99
C PRO A 339 -9.54 13.22 10.84
N ALA A 340 -10.11 13.15 9.64
CA ALA A 340 -11.51 13.53 9.41
C ALA A 340 -12.48 12.47 9.97
N TYR A 341 -13.60 12.92 10.56
CA TYR A 341 -14.69 12.03 10.98
C TYR A 341 -15.46 11.50 9.75
N PRO A 342 -15.94 10.25 9.74
CA PRO A 342 -15.64 9.20 10.70
C PRO A 342 -14.20 8.71 10.55
N GLN A 343 -13.45 8.73 11.64
CA GLN A 343 -12.03 8.35 11.64
C GLN A 343 -11.90 6.85 11.43
N GLN A 344 -10.98 6.45 10.55
CA GLN A 344 -10.77 5.05 10.16
C GLN A 344 -9.28 4.71 10.19
N ASN A 345 -8.98 3.42 10.35
CA ASN A 345 -7.63 2.92 10.21
C ASN A 345 -7.23 2.78 8.73
N SER A 346 -6.23 3.56 8.29
CA SER A 346 -5.73 3.54 6.91
C SER A 346 -4.81 2.35 6.58
N THR A 347 -4.54 1.47 7.56
CA THR A 347 -3.62 0.32 7.44
C THR A 347 -4.26 -1.00 7.86
N HIS A 348 -5.58 -1.11 7.73
CA HIS A 348 -6.35 -2.32 8.06
C HIS A 348 -5.92 -3.59 7.26
N ASN A 349 -5.20 -3.43 6.14
CA ASN A 349 -4.70 -4.55 5.34
C ASN A 349 -3.30 -5.05 5.75
N VAL A 350 -2.63 -4.39 6.70
CA VAL A 350 -1.31 -4.83 7.18
C VAL A 350 -1.40 -6.21 7.81
N THR A 351 -0.49 -7.09 7.40
CA THR A 351 -0.30 -8.45 7.90
C THR A 351 0.95 -8.54 8.77
N GLN A 352 1.19 -9.68 9.43
CA GLN A 352 2.40 -9.84 10.24
C GLN A 352 3.67 -9.78 9.38
N SER A 353 3.63 -10.38 8.19
CA SER A 353 4.74 -10.36 7.23
C SER A 353 5.07 -8.93 6.77
N THR A 354 4.05 -8.17 6.36
CA THR A 354 4.24 -6.80 5.86
C THR A 354 4.66 -5.85 6.99
N GLN A 355 4.12 -5.99 8.21
CA GLN A 355 4.60 -5.26 9.38
C GLN A 355 6.10 -5.49 9.63
N LYS A 356 6.56 -6.75 9.63
CA LYS A 356 7.99 -7.07 9.82
C LYS A 356 8.86 -6.40 8.75
N ILE A 357 8.44 -6.45 7.49
CA ILE A 357 9.18 -5.84 6.37
C ILE A 357 9.25 -4.32 6.54
N ILE A 358 8.12 -3.66 6.85
CA ILE A 358 8.06 -2.21 7.06
C ILE A 358 9.01 -1.80 8.20
N VAL A 359 8.95 -2.49 9.34
CA VAL A 359 9.82 -2.20 10.49
C VAL A 359 11.30 -2.40 10.15
N GLN A 360 11.64 -3.46 9.41
CA GLN A 360 13.02 -3.70 8.96
C GLN A 360 13.54 -2.61 8.03
N GLU A 361 12.73 -2.19 7.05
CA GLU A 361 13.14 -1.13 6.11
C GLU A 361 13.21 0.24 6.78
N ILE A 362 12.34 0.55 7.76
CA ILE A 362 12.44 1.79 8.55
C ILE A 362 13.74 1.82 9.36
N LYS A 363 14.12 0.70 9.99
CA LYS A 363 15.42 0.60 10.71
C LYS A 363 16.61 0.77 9.75
N ARG A 364 16.57 0.10 8.60
CA ARG A 364 17.59 0.27 7.55
C ARG A 364 17.67 1.71 7.06
N GLY A 365 16.52 2.36 6.87
CA GLY A 365 16.45 3.78 6.50
C GLY A 365 17.08 4.69 7.56
N LEU A 366 16.88 4.40 8.85
CA LEU A 366 17.53 5.15 9.93
C LEU A 366 19.06 5.05 9.84
N ASP A 367 19.59 3.84 9.65
CA ASP A 367 21.05 3.63 9.54
C ASP A 367 21.63 4.43 8.36
N ILE A 368 20.99 4.35 7.19
CA ILE A 368 21.42 5.09 5.99
C ILE A 368 21.35 6.61 6.22
N VAL A 369 20.25 7.12 6.80
CA VAL A 369 20.13 8.57 7.02
C VAL A 369 21.07 9.06 8.12
N ASN A 370 21.40 8.25 9.14
CA ASN A 370 22.45 8.60 10.11
C ASN A 370 23.80 8.81 9.41
N ASP A 371 24.17 7.91 8.49
CA ASP A 371 25.41 8.02 7.73
C ASP A 371 25.38 9.19 6.72
N ILE A 372 24.23 9.49 6.10
CA ILE A 372 24.06 10.69 5.25
C ILE A 372 24.24 11.97 6.08
N MET A 373 23.56 12.07 7.23
CA MET A 373 23.65 13.24 8.12
C MET A 373 25.04 13.40 8.72
N SER A 374 25.83 12.33 8.77
CA SER A 374 27.26 12.34 9.15
C SER A 374 28.21 12.51 7.95
N SER A 375 27.68 12.86 6.78
CA SER A 375 28.44 13.08 5.53
C SER A 375 29.25 11.87 5.02
N LYS A 376 28.85 10.65 5.37
CA LYS A 376 29.50 9.40 4.90
C LYS A 376 28.84 8.82 3.65
N LEU A 377 27.55 9.09 3.44
CA LEU A 377 26.76 8.60 2.31
C LEU A 377 25.99 9.75 1.65
N GLU A 378 25.59 9.53 0.40
CA GLU A 378 24.72 10.44 -0.35
C GLU A 378 23.24 10.01 -0.29
N TRP A 379 22.32 10.96 -0.50
CA TRP A 379 20.87 10.70 -0.48
C TRP A 379 20.40 9.63 -1.47
N LYS A 380 21.08 9.42 -2.60
CA LYS A 380 20.76 8.34 -3.54
C LYS A 380 20.75 6.95 -2.90
N GLN A 381 21.54 6.76 -1.84
CA GLN A 381 21.61 5.49 -1.11
C GLN A 381 20.30 5.18 -0.38
N LEU A 382 19.60 6.21 0.11
CA LEU A 382 18.27 6.03 0.71
C LEU A 382 17.28 5.49 -0.32
N PHE A 383 17.38 5.93 -1.58
CA PHE A 383 16.46 5.53 -2.66
C PHE A 383 16.89 4.26 -3.39
N THR A 384 17.84 3.50 -2.85
CA THR A 384 18.31 2.23 -3.40
C THR A 384 17.72 1.06 -2.61
N GLY A 385 16.68 0.43 -3.16
CA GLY A 385 16.03 -0.75 -2.58
C GLY A 385 16.89 -2.01 -2.66
N ILE A 386 16.58 -3.01 -1.82
CA ILE A 386 17.22 -4.32 -1.88
C ILE A 386 16.68 -5.09 -3.09
N PRO A 387 17.54 -5.62 -3.99
CA PRO A 387 17.07 -6.37 -5.15
C PRO A 387 16.18 -7.56 -4.76
N PHE A 388 14.90 -7.50 -5.14
CA PHE A 388 13.86 -8.41 -4.66
C PHE A 388 14.20 -9.89 -4.88
N PHE A 389 14.60 -10.27 -6.12
CA PHE A 389 14.92 -11.66 -6.47
C PHE A 389 16.24 -12.19 -5.90
N GLN A 390 17.04 -11.33 -5.25
CA GLN A 390 18.24 -11.74 -4.53
C GLN A 390 17.97 -11.89 -3.03
N ARG A 391 16.95 -11.19 -2.51
CA ARG A 391 16.56 -11.16 -1.09
C ARG A 391 16.09 -12.51 -0.56
N TYR A 392 15.36 -13.29 -1.36
CA TYR A 392 14.78 -14.57 -0.93
C TYR A 392 15.41 -15.77 -1.62
N ARG A 393 15.40 -16.92 -0.95
CA ARG A 393 15.85 -18.21 -1.52
C ARG A 393 14.73 -18.97 -2.23
N HIS A 394 13.48 -18.62 -1.94
CA HIS A 394 12.28 -19.34 -2.36
C HIS A 394 11.19 -18.35 -2.76
N TYR A 395 10.40 -18.72 -3.76
CA TYR A 395 9.38 -17.86 -4.35
C TYR A 395 8.12 -18.65 -4.68
N ILE A 396 6.97 -17.97 -4.67
CA ILE A 396 5.75 -18.41 -5.33
C ILE A 396 5.49 -17.45 -6.49
N ILE A 397 5.27 -17.99 -7.68
CA ILE A 397 4.92 -17.24 -8.89
C ILE A 397 3.44 -17.44 -9.15
N LEU A 398 2.68 -16.35 -9.23
CA LEU A 398 1.29 -16.37 -9.67
C LEU A 398 1.26 -15.92 -11.12
N LEU A 399 0.78 -16.78 -12.01
CA LEU A 399 0.68 -16.53 -13.45
C LEU A 399 -0.79 -16.39 -13.80
N LEU A 400 -1.18 -15.26 -14.38
CA LEU A 400 -2.54 -15.03 -14.82
C LEU A 400 -2.57 -14.73 -16.33
N SER A 401 -3.65 -15.15 -16.98
CA SER A 401 -3.87 -14.84 -18.39
C SER A 401 -5.35 -14.65 -18.71
N SER A 402 -5.61 -13.94 -19.80
CA SER A 402 -6.93 -13.83 -20.41
C SER A 402 -6.84 -13.65 -21.92
N SER A 403 -7.86 -14.11 -22.64
CA SER A 403 -8.01 -13.93 -24.09
C SER A 403 -8.51 -12.54 -24.50
N ASP A 404 -9.00 -11.73 -23.54
CA ASP A 404 -9.53 -10.39 -23.77
C ASP A 404 -8.84 -9.35 -22.85
N GLN A 405 -8.58 -8.16 -23.37
CA GLN A 405 -7.83 -7.14 -22.65
C GLN A 405 -8.61 -6.57 -21.46
N ASN A 406 -9.92 -6.32 -21.64
CA ASN A 406 -10.75 -5.77 -20.57
C ASN A 406 -10.92 -6.80 -19.45
N GLN A 407 -11.18 -8.05 -19.82
CA GLN A 407 -11.20 -9.20 -18.92
C GLN A 407 -9.86 -9.36 -18.17
N PHE A 408 -8.72 -9.21 -18.85
CA PHE A 408 -7.42 -9.27 -18.21
C PHE A 408 -7.23 -8.19 -17.13
N LEU A 409 -7.61 -6.94 -17.43
CA LEU A 409 -7.49 -5.83 -16.49
C LEU A 409 -8.39 -6.03 -15.25
N GLU A 410 -9.63 -6.46 -15.46
CA GLU A 410 -10.56 -6.87 -14.41
C GLU A 410 -9.96 -8.00 -13.56
N TRP A 411 -9.44 -9.02 -14.22
CA TRP A 411 -8.94 -10.23 -13.59
C TRP A 411 -7.69 -9.95 -12.76
N ASN A 412 -6.73 -9.23 -13.33
CA ASN A 412 -5.52 -8.81 -12.62
C ASN A 412 -5.84 -7.95 -11.39
N GLY A 413 -6.79 -7.02 -11.51
CA GLY A 413 -7.24 -6.20 -10.38
C GLY A 413 -7.89 -7.03 -9.27
N LEU A 414 -8.69 -8.04 -9.64
CA LEU A 414 -9.28 -8.97 -8.67
C LEU A 414 -8.20 -9.82 -7.98
N VAL A 415 -7.25 -10.38 -8.73
CA VAL A 415 -6.13 -11.15 -8.18
C VAL A 415 -5.32 -10.28 -7.21
N GLU A 416 -4.91 -9.08 -7.64
CA GLU A 416 -4.17 -8.09 -6.83
C GLU A 416 -4.87 -7.82 -5.48
N ALA A 417 -6.18 -7.59 -5.50
CA ALA A 417 -6.98 -7.34 -4.31
C ALA A 417 -7.08 -8.56 -3.36
N LYS A 418 -6.75 -9.77 -3.83
CA LYS A 418 -6.82 -11.01 -3.06
C LYS A 418 -5.46 -11.58 -2.65
N ILE A 419 -4.33 -11.15 -3.21
CA ILE A 419 -3.00 -11.70 -2.87
C ILE A 419 -2.73 -11.65 -1.36
N ARG A 420 -3.21 -10.62 -0.64
CA ARG A 420 -3.10 -10.53 0.82
C ARG A 420 -3.68 -11.76 1.57
N PHE A 421 -4.67 -12.46 1.01
CA PHE A 421 -5.19 -13.69 1.60
C PHE A 421 -4.19 -14.85 1.49
N LEU A 422 -3.44 -14.93 0.37
CA LEU A 422 -2.33 -15.86 0.24
C LEU A 422 -1.26 -15.56 1.29
N ILE A 423 -0.87 -14.29 1.44
CA ILE A 423 0.11 -13.87 2.46
C ILE A 423 -0.37 -14.25 3.87
N GLY A 424 -1.64 -13.98 4.18
CA GLY A 424 -2.25 -14.34 5.47
C GLY A 424 -2.31 -15.85 5.73
N ASN A 425 -2.48 -16.67 4.70
CA ASN A 425 -2.41 -18.13 4.83
C ASN A 425 -0.97 -18.59 5.06
N LEU A 426 -0.02 -18.05 4.29
CA LEU A 426 1.40 -18.41 4.38
C LEU A 426 2.00 -18.03 5.73
N GLU A 427 1.68 -16.87 6.30
CA GLU A 427 2.27 -16.45 7.59
C GLU A 427 1.74 -17.26 8.79
N ARG A 428 0.61 -17.96 8.64
CA ARG A 428 0.13 -18.93 9.64
C ARG A 428 0.84 -20.28 9.55
N ASN A 429 1.53 -20.55 8.44
CA ASN A 429 2.32 -21.77 8.30
C ASN A 429 3.46 -21.77 9.32
N LEU A 430 3.63 -22.89 10.03
CA LEU A 430 4.60 -23.00 11.11
C LEU A 430 6.04 -22.72 10.67
N TYR A 431 6.39 -22.98 9.41
CA TYR A 431 7.74 -22.86 8.88
C TYR A 431 8.03 -21.52 8.20
N ILE A 432 7.01 -20.74 7.84
CA ILE A 432 7.19 -19.45 7.15
C ILE A 432 7.33 -18.34 8.18
N ASP A 433 8.38 -17.53 8.04
CA ASP A 433 8.60 -16.33 8.85
C ASP A 433 8.06 -15.06 8.19
N ILE A 434 8.30 -14.91 6.87
CA ILE A 434 7.86 -13.79 6.05
C ILE A 434 7.40 -14.31 4.69
N ALA A 435 6.23 -13.86 4.25
CA ALA A 435 5.80 -13.90 2.85
C ALA A 435 5.74 -12.46 2.31
N HIS A 436 6.54 -12.15 1.28
CA HIS A 436 6.70 -10.81 0.73
C HIS A 436 6.27 -10.78 -0.73
N VAL A 437 5.13 -10.17 -1.04
CA VAL A 437 4.71 -9.91 -2.43
C VAL A 437 5.50 -8.74 -3.03
N SER A 438 6.02 -8.90 -4.24
CA SER A 438 6.64 -7.82 -5.02
C SER A 438 5.60 -6.78 -5.41
N SER A 439 5.94 -5.49 -5.30
CA SER A 439 5.09 -4.39 -5.76
C SER A 439 5.08 -4.21 -7.27
N ASP A 440 6.07 -4.76 -7.97
CA ASP A 440 6.20 -4.60 -9.41
C ASP A 440 5.27 -5.56 -10.16
N LYS A 441 4.75 -5.09 -11.29
CA LYS A 441 3.96 -5.90 -12.23
C LYS A 441 4.89 -6.45 -13.29
N TYR A 442 4.79 -7.75 -13.56
CA TYR A 442 5.62 -8.41 -14.56
C TYR A 442 4.75 -9.05 -15.65
N THR A 443 5.24 -9.04 -16.88
CA THR A 443 4.64 -9.81 -17.99
C THR A 443 5.50 -11.04 -18.24
N PRO A 444 5.00 -12.27 -18.03
CA PRO A 444 5.75 -13.49 -18.30
C PRO A 444 6.03 -13.68 -19.80
N ASP A 445 7.13 -14.37 -20.13
CA ASP A 445 7.43 -14.75 -21.52
C ASP A 445 6.39 -15.80 -21.99
N GLU A 446 5.98 -15.77 -23.27
CA GLU A 446 4.94 -16.66 -23.83
C GLU A 446 5.24 -18.16 -23.59
N SER A 447 6.52 -18.53 -23.64
CA SER A 447 7.00 -19.91 -23.41
C SER A 447 6.69 -20.47 -22.01
N VAL A 448 6.41 -19.61 -21.02
CA VAL A 448 6.04 -20.01 -19.66
C VAL A 448 4.67 -20.71 -19.64
N PHE A 449 3.78 -20.35 -20.57
CA PHE A 449 2.46 -20.97 -20.74
C PHE A 449 2.50 -22.17 -21.70
N GLU A 450 3.40 -22.20 -22.69
CA GLU A 450 3.52 -23.31 -23.65
C GLU A 450 3.98 -24.63 -22.99
N ASN A 451 4.86 -24.55 -21.99
CA ASN A 451 5.31 -25.70 -21.22
C ASN A 451 4.18 -26.43 -20.47
N GLN A 452 2.98 -25.85 -20.35
CA GLN A 452 1.79 -26.53 -19.81
C GLN A 452 1.14 -27.48 -20.83
N GLN A 453 1.16 -27.15 -22.13
CA GLN A 453 0.49 -27.98 -23.14
C GLN A 453 1.27 -29.26 -23.43
N GLN A 454 2.61 -29.23 -23.37
CA GLN A 454 3.45 -30.42 -23.59
C GLN A 454 3.45 -31.37 -22.39
N ASN A 455 3.40 -30.88 -21.15
CA ASN A 455 3.30 -31.72 -19.95
C ASN A 455 1.91 -32.39 -19.83
N ASN A 456 0.83 -31.72 -20.24
CA ASN A 456 -0.49 -32.35 -20.30
C ASN A 456 -0.60 -33.38 -21.45
N LYS A 457 0.10 -33.18 -22.58
CA LYS A 457 0.17 -34.17 -23.67
C LYS A 457 0.95 -35.42 -23.28
N THR A 458 2.08 -35.27 -22.58
CA THR A 458 2.88 -36.42 -22.10
C THR A 458 2.19 -37.23 -21.01
N SER A 459 1.32 -36.63 -20.20
CA SER A 459 0.44 -37.39 -19.28
C SER A 459 -0.64 -38.19 -20.00
N ILE A 460 -1.22 -37.67 -21.08
CA ILE A 460 -2.24 -38.39 -21.88
C ILE A 460 -1.62 -39.53 -22.69
N ASP A 461 -0.40 -39.36 -23.21
CA ASP A 461 0.32 -40.41 -23.94
C ASP A 461 0.80 -41.53 -23.00
N ASN A 462 1.18 -41.21 -21.76
CA ASN A 462 1.56 -42.22 -20.76
C ASN A 462 0.36 -43.03 -20.23
N ASP A 463 -0.83 -42.45 -20.14
CA ASP A 463 -2.07 -43.16 -19.78
C ASP A 463 -2.57 -44.08 -20.91
N ASN A 464 -2.24 -43.78 -22.17
CA ASN A 464 -2.60 -44.61 -23.32
C ASN A 464 -1.61 -45.76 -23.57
N LEU A 465 -0.35 -45.65 -23.15
CA LEU A 465 0.59 -46.80 -23.19
C LEU A 465 0.32 -47.83 -22.07
N ASN A 466 -0.21 -47.41 -20.92
CA ASN A 466 -0.50 -48.32 -19.79
C ASN A 466 -1.81 -49.11 -19.93
N LYS A 467 -2.71 -48.75 -20.86
CA LYS A 467 -3.96 -49.50 -21.12
C LYS A 467 -3.84 -50.63 -22.15
N ASN A 468 -2.75 -50.70 -22.92
CA ASN A 468 -2.58 -51.70 -23.99
C ASN A 468 -1.81 -52.97 -23.58
N ASN A 469 -1.40 -53.12 -22.30
CA ASN A 469 -0.67 -54.29 -21.82
C ASN A 469 -1.47 -55.24 -20.89
N GLN A 470 -2.79 -55.10 -20.79
CA GLN A 470 -3.64 -56.06 -20.07
C GLN A 470 -4.93 -56.38 -20.84
N LYS A 471 -4.82 -57.12 -21.96
CA LYS A 471 -5.86 -58.06 -22.44
C LYS A 471 -5.38 -58.89 -23.64
N LYS A 472 -4.65 -59.96 -23.36
CA LYS A 472 -4.69 -61.26 -24.08
C LYS A 472 -5.43 -62.19 -23.10
N THR A 473 -6.42 -63.03 -23.42
CA THR A 473 -6.75 -63.86 -24.59
C THR A 473 -8.08 -64.55 -24.23
N SER A 474 -8.99 -64.77 -25.20
CA SER A 474 -9.73 -66.03 -25.45
C SER A 474 -11.11 -65.79 -26.11
N GLU A 475 -11.12 -65.95 -27.43
CA GLU A 475 -11.94 -66.90 -28.21
C GLU A 475 -13.49 -66.91 -28.26
N THR A 476 -13.96 -66.84 -29.52
CA THR A 476 -14.95 -67.68 -30.25
C THR A 476 -16.33 -67.13 -30.67
N ASN A 477 -16.51 -67.17 -32.00
CA ASN A 477 -17.66 -67.54 -32.84
C ASN A 477 -18.87 -66.60 -33.04
N GLY A 478 -19.14 -66.30 -34.32
CA GLY A 478 -20.45 -65.84 -34.83
C GLY A 478 -20.37 -65.11 -36.18
N CYS A 479 -20.83 -65.77 -37.24
CA CYS A 479 -20.74 -65.42 -38.66
C CYS A 479 -21.86 -64.46 -39.15
N CYS A 480 -21.56 -63.59 -40.12
CA CYS A 480 -22.26 -63.43 -41.43
C CYS A 480 -22.17 -62.00 -42.02
N SER A 481 -21.64 -61.97 -43.25
CA SER A 481 -21.35 -60.92 -44.25
C SER A 481 -22.64 -60.32 -44.91
N PRO A 482 -22.62 -59.55 -46.05
CA PRO A 482 -21.49 -59.13 -46.90
C PRO A 482 -21.50 -57.70 -47.54
N GLU A 483 -20.28 -57.30 -47.92
CA GLU A 483 -19.80 -56.73 -49.21
C GLU A 483 -20.49 -55.57 -49.93
N SER A 484 -19.70 -54.54 -50.24
CA SER A 484 -19.18 -54.18 -51.60
C SER A 484 -18.72 -52.70 -51.56
N SER A 485 -17.74 -52.19 -52.29
CA SER A 485 -16.68 -52.70 -53.17
C SER A 485 -15.77 -51.50 -53.48
N SER A 486 -14.47 -51.77 -53.57
CA SER A 486 -13.37 -51.03 -54.22
C SER A 486 -13.68 -49.83 -55.15
N THR A 487 -12.85 -48.78 -55.09
CA THR A 487 -11.80 -48.51 -56.12
C THR A 487 -10.91 -47.31 -55.77
N ASN A 488 -9.59 -47.47 -55.95
CA ASN A 488 -8.58 -46.41 -55.96
C ASN A 488 -8.56 -45.73 -57.33
N VAL A 489 -8.48 -44.39 -57.41
CA VAL A 489 -7.72 -43.68 -58.47
C VAL A 489 -7.15 -42.35 -57.94
N THR A 490 -5.86 -42.20 -58.15
CA THR A 490 -4.97 -41.04 -57.99
C THR A 490 -5.40 -39.83 -58.84
N GLN A 491 -5.32 -38.60 -58.32
CA GLN A 491 -4.86 -37.44 -59.11
C GLN A 491 -4.49 -36.23 -58.24
N GLN A 492 -3.28 -35.72 -58.48
CA GLN A 492 -2.73 -34.47 -57.98
C GLN A 492 -3.50 -33.27 -58.52
N SER A 493 -3.71 -32.24 -57.71
CA SER A 493 -3.85 -30.86 -58.19
C SER A 493 -3.41 -29.83 -57.14
N THR A 494 -2.29 -29.20 -57.46
CA THR A 494 -1.99 -27.76 -57.40
C THR A 494 -2.05 -27.00 -56.07
N THR A 495 -0.86 -26.53 -55.70
CA THR A 495 -0.47 -25.50 -54.73
C THR A 495 -1.07 -24.11 -54.99
N SER A 496 -1.45 -23.40 -53.91
CA SER A 496 -1.11 -22.00 -53.52
C SER A 496 -2.23 -21.37 -52.65
N PRO A 497 -1.95 -20.34 -51.83
CA PRO A 497 -0.94 -20.21 -50.79
C PRO A 497 -1.58 -20.08 -49.39
N SER A 498 -0.79 -20.36 -48.36
CA SER A 498 -1.12 -20.22 -46.94
C SER A 498 -1.56 -18.80 -46.55
N ASN A 499 -2.75 -18.67 -45.97
CA ASN A 499 -3.15 -17.50 -45.18
C ASN A 499 -2.30 -17.41 -43.90
N PRO A 500 -1.97 -16.19 -43.43
CA PRO A 500 -1.20 -16.01 -42.21
C PRO A 500 -2.01 -16.48 -41.00
N THR A 501 -1.38 -17.28 -40.14
CA THR A 501 -1.91 -17.69 -38.84
C THR A 501 -2.20 -16.44 -38.00
N ASN A 502 -3.49 -16.16 -37.75
CA ASN A 502 -3.93 -15.23 -36.71
C ASN A 502 -3.42 -15.76 -35.36
N THR A 503 -2.37 -15.17 -34.81
CA THR A 503 -2.00 -15.34 -33.41
C THR A 503 -3.08 -14.65 -32.56
N SER A 504 -3.90 -15.43 -31.84
CA SER A 504 -4.81 -14.83 -30.85
C SER A 504 -3.95 -14.28 -29.71
N SER A 505 -3.84 -12.95 -29.61
CA SER A 505 -3.05 -12.31 -28.56
C SER A 505 -3.64 -12.65 -27.19
N THR A 506 -2.91 -13.44 -26.40
CA THR A 506 -3.26 -13.74 -25.01
C THR A 506 -2.62 -12.71 -24.10
N PHE A 507 -3.43 -12.01 -23.31
CA PHE A 507 -2.95 -11.07 -22.31
C PHE A 507 -2.49 -11.84 -21.07
N SER A 508 -1.32 -11.51 -20.52
CA SER A 508 -0.75 -12.24 -19.39
C SER A 508 -0.07 -11.33 -18.38
N GLY A 509 -0.01 -11.81 -17.14
CA GLY A 509 0.58 -11.10 -16.01
C GLY A 509 1.17 -12.07 -15.00
N MET A 510 2.10 -11.56 -14.20
CA MET A 510 2.81 -12.32 -13.20
C MET A 510 2.99 -11.52 -11.91
N TRP A 511 2.66 -12.15 -10.79
CA TRP A 511 2.99 -11.69 -9.44
C TRP A 511 4.00 -12.63 -8.79
N VAL A 512 4.87 -12.09 -7.95
CA VAL A 512 5.93 -12.86 -7.30
C VAL A 512 5.88 -12.64 -5.79
N VAL A 513 5.86 -13.74 -5.03
CA VAL A 513 5.93 -13.72 -3.56
C VAL A 513 7.23 -14.38 -3.12
N GLY A 514 8.13 -13.63 -2.49
CA GLY A 514 9.34 -14.14 -1.85
C GLY A 514 9.03 -14.74 -0.47
N LEU A 515 9.68 -15.86 -0.14
CA LEU A 515 9.50 -16.57 1.12
C LEU A 515 10.79 -16.59 1.93
N GLN A 516 10.65 -16.29 3.22
CA GLN A 516 11.67 -16.51 4.24
C GLN A 516 11.15 -17.56 5.23
N PHE A 517 11.97 -18.58 5.47
CA PHE A 517 11.67 -19.64 6.41
C PHE A 517 12.22 -19.31 7.79
N LYS A 518 11.51 -19.77 8.83
CA LYS A 518 12.08 -19.85 10.18
C LYS A 518 13.27 -20.80 10.15
N ASN A 519 14.24 -20.58 11.03
CA ASN A 519 15.46 -21.40 11.15
C ASN A 519 15.14 -22.81 11.70
N VAL A 520 14.45 -23.62 10.89
CA VAL A 520 14.10 -25.00 11.19
C VAL A 520 14.88 -25.91 10.24
N ASN A 521 15.61 -26.87 10.79
CA ASN A 521 16.43 -27.81 10.02
C ASN A 521 15.57 -28.59 9.02
N LYS A 522 16.00 -28.60 7.74
CA LYS A 522 15.48 -29.38 6.60
C LYS A 522 14.10 -30.02 6.82
N VAL A 523 13.04 -29.27 6.49
CA VAL A 523 11.69 -29.83 6.36
C VAL A 523 11.31 -29.85 4.89
N GLN A 524 10.70 -30.94 4.44
CA GLN A 524 10.01 -31.01 3.16
C GLN A 524 8.75 -30.16 3.27
N LEU A 525 8.83 -28.94 2.74
CA LEU A 525 7.73 -28.00 2.76
C LEU A 525 6.75 -28.31 1.63
N ASP A 526 5.51 -28.60 2.01
CA ASP A 526 4.38 -28.64 1.10
C ASP A 526 3.55 -27.37 1.29
N LEU A 527 3.38 -26.58 0.22
CA LEU A 527 2.57 -25.35 0.19
C LEU A 527 1.30 -25.52 -0.67
N THR A 528 1.02 -26.75 -1.10
CA THR A 528 -0.07 -27.06 -2.03
C THR A 528 -1.41 -26.62 -1.46
N GLU A 529 -1.63 -26.83 -0.16
CA GLU A 529 -2.89 -26.49 0.50
C GLU A 529 -3.10 -24.97 0.61
N GLU A 530 -2.11 -24.20 1.04
CA GLU A 530 -2.21 -22.74 1.12
C GLU A 530 -2.47 -22.12 -0.25
N ILE A 531 -1.79 -22.63 -1.29
CA ILE A 531 -1.98 -22.20 -2.68
C ILE A 531 -3.40 -22.56 -3.15
N ARG A 532 -3.85 -23.80 -2.94
CA ARG A 532 -5.18 -24.28 -3.33
C ARG A 532 -6.30 -23.48 -2.67
N ILE A 533 -6.17 -23.17 -1.38
CA ILE A 533 -7.13 -22.31 -0.66
C ILE A 533 -7.19 -20.93 -1.30
N PHE A 534 -6.05 -20.33 -1.63
CA PHE A 534 -6.01 -19.03 -2.30
C PHE A 534 -6.69 -19.06 -3.67
N LEU A 535 -6.34 -20.03 -4.53
CA LEU A 535 -6.95 -20.16 -5.86
C LEU A 535 -8.48 -20.26 -5.76
N ASN A 536 -8.99 -21.06 -4.83
CA ASN A 536 -10.42 -21.19 -4.58
C ASN A 536 -11.08 -19.86 -4.18
N VAL A 537 -10.43 -19.06 -3.33
CA VAL A 537 -10.93 -17.74 -2.93
C VAL A 537 -11.04 -16.81 -4.13
N VAL A 538 -10.04 -16.80 -5.01
CA VAL A 538 -10.03 -15.93 -6.20
C VAL A 538 -11.10 -16.37 -7.20
N TYR A 539 -11.15 -17.66 -7.55
CA TYR A 539 -12.14 -18.18 -8.50
C TYR A 539 -13.59 -18.09 -7.99
N LYS A 540 -13.79 -18.19 -6.67
CA LYS A 540 -15.11 -17.93 -6.06
C LYS A 540 -15.48 -16.46 -6.17
N ALA A 541 -14.52 -15.55 -5.96
CA ALA A 541 -14.77 -14.11 -6.09
C ALA A 541 -15.06 -13.71 -7.55
N SER A 542 -14.41 -14.32 -8.54
CA SER A 542 -14.72 -14.04 -9.96
C SER A 542 -16.10 -14.53 -10.37
N ALA A 543 -16.60 -15.61 -9.77
CA ALA A 543 -17.97 -16.10 -10.01
C ALA A 543 -19.05 -15.06 -9.67
N ASN A 544 -18.77 -14.21 -8.68
CA ASN A 544 -19.70 -13.19 -8.21
C ASN A 544 -19.50 -11.85 -8.93
N ASN A 545 -18.54 -11.75 -9.85
CA ASN A 545 -18.30 -10.55 -10.63
C ASN A 545 -18.90 -10.73 -12.03
N ASN A 546 -20.03 -10.08 -12.29
CA ASN A 546 -20.76 -10.19 -13.56
C ASN A 546 -19.95 -9.75 -14.79
N ASN A 547 -18.89 -8.96 -14.58
CA ASN A 547 -18.02 -8.50 -15.66
C ASN A 547 -16.96 -9.54 -16.07
N LEU A 548 -16.77 -10.62 -15.32
CA LEU A 548 -15.74 -11.63 -15.59
C LEU A 548 -16.32 -12.90 -16.22
N ASN A 549 -15.80 -13.30 -17.39
CA ASN A 549 -16.12 -14.59 -17.99
C ASN A 549 -15.06 -15.64 -17.61
N ARG A 550 -15.49 -16.70 -16.91
CA ARG A 550 -14.62 -17.79 -16.42
C ARG A 550 -13.87 -18.54 -17.51
N GLU A 551 -14.45 -18.66 -18.70
CA GLU A 551 -13.80 -19.37 -19.82
C GLU A 551 -12.60 -18.60 -20.38
N ASN A 552 -12.55 -17.28 -20.13
CA ASN A 552 -11.54 -16.39 -20.66
C ASN A 552 -10.46 -16.03 -19.64
N ILE A 553 -10.44 -16.60 -18.43
CA ILE A 553 -9.48 -16.24 -17.37
C ILE A 553 -8.78 -17.46 -16.78
N ASN A 554 -7.49 -17.33 -16.52
CA ASN A 554 -6.69 -18.37 -15.90
C ASN A 554 -5.79 -17.80 -14.80
N LEU A 555 -5.55 -18.58 -13.74
CA LEU A 555 -4.62 -18.29 -12.66
C LEU A 555 -3.94 -19.59 -12.21
N ASP A 556 -2.63 -19.62 -12.35
CA ASP A 556 -1.74 -20.70 -11.92
C ASP A 556 -0.78 -20.17 -10.83
N ALA A 557 -0.33 -21.05 -9.95
CA ALA A 557 0.57 -20.71 -8.84
C ALA A 557 1.67 -21.77 -8.69
N ARG A 558 2.93 -21.34 -8.80
CA ARG A 558 4.09 -22.24 -8.82
C ARG A 558 5.10 -21.90 -7.74
N TYR A 559 5.53 -22.90 -6.99
CA TYR A 559 6.67 -22.76 -6.08
C TYR A 559 8.00 -22.96 -6.83
N ILE A 560 8.94 -22.03 -6.64
CA ILE A 560 10.23 -22.00 -7.33
C ILE A 560 11.36 -21.64 -6.37
N ARG A 561 12.52 -22.31 -6.49
CA ARG A 561 13.75 -21.93 -5.76
C ARG A 561 14.50 -20.85 -6.54
N ARG A 562 15.24 -19.99 -5.85
CA ARG A 562 16.00 -18.88 -6.49
C ARG A 562 16.85 -19.33 -7.67
N ARG A 563 17.52 -20.48 -7.56
CA ARG A 563 18.38 -21.04 -8.62
C ARG A 563 17.61 -21.37 -9.90
N ASP A 564 16.31 -21.65 -9.78
CA ASP A 564 15.42 -22.07 -10.86
C ASP A 564 14.55 -20.91 -11.39
N LEU A 565 14.68 -19.69 -10.83
CA LEU A 565 13.92 -18.50 -11.29
C LEU A 565 14.13 -18.16 -12.77
N HIS A 566 15.29 -18.50 -13.32
CA HIS A 566 15.62 -18.27 -14.73
C HIS A 566 14.69 -18.99 -15.71
N THR A 567 13.92 -19.97 -15.24
CA THR A 567 12.96 -20.72 -16.05
C THR A 567 11.61 -20.02 -16.23
N VAL A 568 11.32 -19.01 -15.40
CA VAL A 568 10.00 -18.34 -15.38
C VAL A 568 10.09 -16.82 -15.45
N LEU A 569 11.22 -16.22 -15.05
CA LEU A 569 11.38 -14.77 -15.15
C LEU A 569 11.68 -14.33 -16.59
N PRO A 570 11.10 -13.22 -17.05
CA PRO A 570 11.42 -12.61 -18.33
C PRO A 570 12.91 -12.31 -18.51
N LYS A 571 13.40 -12.46 -19.74
CA LYS A 571 14.83 -12.26 -20.08
C LYS A 571 15.40 -10.91 -19.63
N HIS A 572 14.63 -9.83 -19.72
CA HIS A 572 15.07 -8.49 -19.32
C HIS A 572 15.29 -8.36 -17.79
N ILE A 573 14.49 -9.06 -16.98
CA ILE A 573 14.67 -9.13 -15.53
C ILE A 573 15.94 -9.93 -15.21
N LEU A 574 16.14 -11.06 -15.89
CA LEU A 574 17.35 -11.87 -15.72
C LEU A 574 18.63 -11.12 -16.08
N ALA A 575 18.61 -10.30 -17.13
CA ALA A 575 19.73 -9.45 -17.50
C ALA A 575 20.10 -8.47 -16.36
N THR A 576 19.09 -7.84 -15.76
CA THR A 576 19.26 -6.92 -14.63
C THR A 576 19.81 -7.63 -13.39
N LEU A 577 19.34 -8.86 -13.12
CA LEU A 577 19.85 -9.69 -12.02
C LEU A 577 21.31 -10.07 -12.21
N ASN A 578 21.70 -10.42 -13.44
CA ASN A 578 23.08 -10.74 -13.78
C ASN A 578 23.99 -9.50 -13.65
N HIS A 579 23.53 -8.33 -14.09
CA HIS A 579 24.27 -7.07 -13.93
C HIS A 579 24.50 -6.73 -12.45
N ASN A 580 23.46 -6.78 -11.62
CA ASN A 580 23.57 -6.52 -10.18
C ASN A 580 24.47 -7.54 -9.48
N SER A 581 24.43 -8.81 -9.90
CA SER A 581 25.36 -9.83 -9.38
C SER A 581 26.82 -9.53 -9.72
N ARG A 582 27.10 -8.94 -10.90
CA ARG A 582 28.46 -8.53 -11.29
C ARG A 582 28.92 -7.31 -10.50
N LEU A 583 28.07 -6.30 -10.33
CA LEU A 583 28.37 -5.12 -9.48
C LEU A 583 28.63 -5.49 -8.02
N SER A 584 27.84 -6.40 -7.46
CA SER A 584 28.07 -6.89 -6.09
C SER A 584 29.38 -7.66 -5.95
N LYS A 585 29.87 -8.29 -7.02
CA LYS A 585 31.18 -8.95 -7.05
C LYS A 585 32.34 -7.97 -7.25
N THR A 586 32.18 -6.92 -8.05
CA THR A 586 33.23 -5.90 -8.25
C THR A 586 33.47 -5.07 -6.99
N ASN A 587 32.40 -4.69 -6.26
CA ASN A 587 32.53 -3.96 -5.00
C ASN A 587 33.23 -4.80 -3.89
N LEU A 588 33.17 -6.14 -3.97
CA LEU A 588 33.90 -7.06 -3.08
C LEU A 588 35.38 -7.29 -3.49
N VAL A 589 35.76 -6.91 -4.72
CA VAL A 589 37.14 -7.05 -5.21
C VAL A 589 37.94 -5.78 -4.88
N ASP A 590 37.32 -4.60 -4.90
CA ASP A 590 37.99 -3.35 -4.55
C ASP A 590 38.30 -3.25 -3.03
N GLU A 591 37.45 -3.78 -2.15
CA GLU A 591 37.71 -3.86 -0.70
C GLU A 591 38.81 -4.86 -0.29
N LYS A 592 39.26 -5.74 -1.19
CA LYS A 592 40.33 -6.72 -0.89
C LYS A 592 41.73 -6.25 -1.29
N SER A 593 41.87 -5.01 -1.76
CA SER A 593 43.12 -4.51 -2.33
C SER A 593 43.83 -3.43 -1.50
N GLU A 594 43.50 -3.24 -0.22
CA GLU A 594 44.36 -2.47 0.69
C GLU A 594 44.42 -3.15 2.06
N ILE A 595 45.56 -3.81 2.32
CA ILE A 595 46.33 -3.88 3.57
C ILE A 595 47.39 -4.96 3.32
N ASN A 596 48.57 -4.53 2.91
CA ASN A 596 49.78 -5.35 2.87
C ASN A 596 50.90 -4.56 3.56
N ILE A 597 51.15 -4.86 4.83
CA ILE A 597 52.39 -4.49 5.51
C ILE A 597 52.88 -5.73 6.25
N ASN A 598 53.95 -6.34 5.72
CA ASN A 598 54.77 -7.33 6.40
C ASN A 598 55.65 -6.66 7.45
N SER A 599 55.78 -7.28 8.64
CA SER A 599 57.11 -7.62 9.17
C SER A 599 57.02 -8.49 10.43
N SER A 600 57.54 -9.72 10.30
CA SER A 600 58.52 -10.37 11.17
C SER A 600 58.28 -10.39 12.69
N LEU A 601 58.10 -11.60 13.24
CA LEU A 601 58.91 -12.09 14.37
C LEU A 601 58.73 -13.61 14.57
N LYS A 602 59.89 -14.28 14.65
CA LYS A 602 60.08 -15.73 14.76
C LYS A 602 59.62 -16.25 16.13
N ARG A 603 59.04 -17.45 16.14
CA ARG A 603 58.92 -18.32 17.33
C ARG A 603 60.30 -18.69 17.88
N PRO A 604 60.39 -18.90 19.19
CA PRO A 604 60.92 -20.17 19.68
C PRO A 604 60.01 -20.85 20.71
N GLN A 605 60.05 -22.18 20.69
CA GLN A 605 59.57 -23.11 21.71
C GLN A 605 60.68 -23.35 22.74
N LEU A 606 60.38 -23.34 24.05
CA LEU A 606 60.54 -24.46 25.00
C LEU A 606 60.41 -24.03 26.48
N ASN A 607 59.84 -24.95 27.24
CA ASN A 607 60.08 -25.31 28.65
C ASN A 607 59.35 -24.63 29.82
N SER A 608 58.70 -25.53 30.56
CA SER A 608 58.15 -25.48 31.90
C SER A 608 59.13 -25.02 32.98
N THR A 609 58.64 -24.25 33.95
CA THR A 609 58.88 -24.48 35.39
C THR A 609 57.92 -23.64 36.23
N SER A 610 57.47 -24.26 37.32
CA SER A 610 56.62 -23.77 38.39
C SER A 610 57.24 -22.66 39.23
N SER A 611 56.44 -21.69 39.69
CA SER A 611 56.39 -21.28 41.11
C SER A 611 55.34 -20.19 41.36
N ASP A 612 54.72 -20.31 42.52
CA ASP A 612 53.66 -19.50 43.12
C ASP A 612 53.96 -18.00 43.19
N THR A 613 52.94 -17.16 42.98
CA THR A 613 52.60 -16.11 43.96
C THR A 613 51.13 -15.66 43.80
N THR A 614 50.36 -15.87 44.87
CA THR A 614 49.04 -15.32 45.21
C THR A 614 49.01 -13.79 45.26
N ILE A 615 47.98 -13.13 44.71
CA ILE A 615 47.27 -11.93 45.25
C ILE A 615 45.81 -11.93 44.72
N GLU A 616 44.92 -11.39 45.54
CA GLU A 616 43.50 -11.65 45.77
C GLU A 616 42.47 -11.19 44.72
N ILE A 617 41.33 -11.87 44.81
CA ILE A 617 40.04 -11.63 44.18
C ILE A 617 39.32 -10.51 44.94
N ASP A 618 38.77 -9.53 44.22
CA ASP A 618 37.64 -8.74 44.72
C ASP A 618 36.47 -8.90 43.75
N SER A 619 35.43 -9.56 44.26
CA SER A 619 34.26 -10.03 43.53
C SER A 619 33.04 -9.31 44.07
N ASP A 620 32.60 -8.24 43.40
CA ASP A 620 31.38 -7.54 43.82
C ASP A 620 30.67 -6.78 42.68
N VAL A 621 30.09 -7.52 41.72
CA VAL A 621 29.05 -6.97 40.80
C VAL A 621 27.88 -7.94 40.52
N GLU A 622 27.94 -9.21 40.90
CA GLU A 622 26.87 -10.18 40.58
C GLU A 622 25.83 -10.40 41.71
N ALA A 623 25.57 -9.38 42.55
CA ALA A 623 24.61 -9.48 43.68
C ALA A 623 23.53 -8.38 43.72
N LYS A 624 23.19 -7.78 42.57
CA LYS A 624 22.10 -6.77 42.48
C LYS A 624 20.98 -7.09 41.47
N ARG A 625 20.82 -8.36 41.10
CA ARG A 625 19.74 -8.79 40.17
C ARG A 625 18.72 -9.77 40.76
N LEU A 626 18.77 -10.07 42.05
CA LEU A 626 17.80 -10.94 42.73
C LEU A 626 17.36 -10.37 44.08
N LYS A 627 16.60 -9.28 44.06
CA LYS A 627 15.76 -8.85 45.19
C LYS A 627 14.77 -7.76 44.75
N LEU A 628 13.77 -8.13 43.94
CA LEU A 628 12.49 -7.39 43.86
C LEU A 628 11.34 -8.23 43.25
N GLU A 629 11.36 -9.55 43.44
CA GLU A 629 10.22 -10.43 43.20
C GLU A 629 9.84 -11.11 44.52
N SER A 630 9.18 -10.34 45.38
CA SER A 630 8.32 -10.86 46.45
C SER A 630 7.65 -9.64 47.08
N ILE A 631 6.37 -9.43 46.79
CA ILE A 631 5.32 -8.73 47.56
C ILE A 631 4.22 -8.37 46.56
N ASN A 632 3.21 -9.23 46.43
CA ASN A 632 1.78 -8.87 46.39
C ASN A 632 0.92 -10.10 46.05
N GLU A 633 0.68 -10.94 47.05
CA GLU A 633 -0.55 -11.71 47.17
C GLU A 633 -1.10 -11.50 48.58
N SER A 634 -2.27 -10.87 48.70
CA SER A 634 -3.22 -11.12 49.79
C SER A 634 -4.59 -10.53 49.43
N SER A 635 -5.50 -11.44 49.09
CA SER A 635 -6.95 -11.23 49.06
C SER A 635 -7.51 -11.24 50.49
N PRO A 636 -8.65 -10.58 50.75
CA PRO A 636 -9.53 -10.99 51.84
C PRO A 636 -10.88 -11.52 51.31
N LYS A 637 -11.34 -12.63 51.91
CA LYS A 637 -12.71 -13.15 51.85
C LYS A 637 -13.26 -13.23 53.26
N THR A 638 -14.44 -12.66 53.47
CA THR A 638 -15.56 -13.05 54.38
C THR A 638 -16.64 -11.96 54.18
N SER A 639 -17.95 -12.15 54.23
CA SER A 639 -18.86 -13.25 54.56
C SER A 639 -20.28 -12.81 54.14
N GLU A 640 -21.17 -13.78 53.92
CA GLU A 640 -22.59 -13.63 53.52
C GLU A 640 -23.47 -12.87 54.53
N THR A 641 -24.53 -12.21 54.04
CA THR A 641 -25.89 -12.26 54.65
C THR A 641 -26.96 -11.78 53.68
N ASN A 642 -28.13 -12.41 53.80
CA ASN A 642 -29.31 -12.38 52.92
C ASN A 642 -30.23 -11.14 53.06
N GLN A 643 -31.20 -11.09 52.13
CA GLN A 643 -32.61 -10.59 52.21
C GLN A 643 -33.00 -9.22 51.61
N ALA A 644 -33.66 -9.32 50.44
CA ALA A 644 -35.08 -9.02 50.14
C ALA A 644 -35.65 -7.57 50.10
N THR A 645 -36.56 -7.38 49.12
CA THR A 645 -37.65 -6.35 48.94
C THR A 645 -37.19 -4.91 48.71
N ASP A 646 -37.68 -4.11 47.76
CA ASP A 646 -38.86 -4.09 46.87
C ASP A 646 -38.50 -3.61 45.45
#